data_AF-A0A0M4EUK2-F1
#
_entry.id   AF-A0A0M4EUK2-F1
#
_cell.length_a   1.000
_cell.length_b   1.000
_cell.length_c   1.000
_cell.angle_alpha   90.00
_cell.angle_beta   90.00
_cell.angle_gamma   90.00
#
_symmetry.space_group_name_H-M   'P 1'
#
loop_
_entity.id
_entity.type
_entity.pdbx_description
1 polymer ?
#
loop_
_entity_poly.entity_id
_entity_poly.type
_entity_poly.pdbx_seq_one_letter_code
_entity_poly.pdbx_strand_id
1 'polypeptide(L)'
;MQENMMMNYNNNANAALSSFHLSNECNYGDALDCSGDFNPTTTNSHACFTHYGCPNEMDGGQQCGNRNGTPHAKSAVSRIPRVSPRPRQSLTPRIRSAVQPVFHERSNNEDNALLSNDLWKLARKTGTLNLTNKGMARVPERIYDINEADEDSKAATLEQLCIKEEDAWWNQVPISNLDLSSNTLTQISPRIENLTTLTVLQLHDNALVSLPPQIGKLEKLVRLNLSHNKLKDLPAELYSLPELRHLNISYNLFIELNPDISNLHMLEFLDAGNNNIQELPGGIGFLVRLTALLLPNNHIKELPPDIVNMRSLQKLDLMKNDLSSMPEDMGLLRKLQCLYVQHNDIKELPDFEGNEMLNELHASNNFIECIPKDLCSNLPHLKIFDLRDNKLSDLPDELCLLRNLNRLDVSNNSISVLPVTLSSLAHLISLQVDGNPIKTIRRDIIQCGTTRILKTLHERAQAKVREEGGAELAGVNSATAMGMPNLPGNMPDKYKLRHSRTLAVNLEELTNVPDEVFQLAAAEQVHVVDFARNKLSTLPNGLQHMRGLVTELVLSQNIISSVPPFISQFTRITFLNLSNNLLNGLPDEFGVLSTLRELNIANNRFEILPNALYELQGLEILIASDNHIKALNVAGLQAMKRLSNLDLRNNDIDNIPPILGNLTNITHLELIGNPFRQPRHQILMKGTDAIMSYLRDRIPI
;
A
#
# COMPACT_ATOMS: atom_id res chain seq x y z
N MET A 1 -33.50 50.92 2.36
CA MET A 1 -34.37 49.76 2.10
C MET A 1 -33.98 49.15 0.73
N GLN A 2 -32.97 48.29 0.57
CA GLN A 2 -32.14 47.57 1.56
C GLN A 2 -32.94 46.56 2.40
N GLU A 3 -32.38 45.36 2.59
CA GLU A 3 -32.87 44.26 3.44
C GLU A 3 -34.23 43.63 3.03
N ASN A 4 -34.15 42.55 2.23
CA ASN A 4 -34.86 41.27 2.44
C ASN A 4 -34.55 40.27 1.30
N MET A 5 -33.27 39.93 1.13
CA MET A 5 -32.82 38.90 0.17
C MET A 5 -31.62 38.11 0.71
N MET A 6 -31.74 37.63 1.94
CA MET A 6 -30.88 36.62 2.56
C MET A 6 -31.75 35.54 3.24
N MET A 7 -31.15 34.38 3.50
CA MET A 7 -31.77 33.08 3.83
C MET A 7 -32.31 32.30 2.61
N ASN A 8 -32.00 30.99 2.59
CA ASN A 8 -32.49 29.93 1.69
C ASN A 8 -31.85 29.74 0.30
N TYR A 9 -30.57 30.09 0.12
CA TYR A 9 -29.71 29.48 -0.92
C TYR A 9 -28.32 29.11 -0.40
N ASN A 10 -28.27 28.16 0.54
CA ASN A 10 -27.01 27.53 0.97
C ASN A 10 -27.28 26.12 1.53
N ASN A 11 -27.08 25.07 0.73
CA ASN A 11 -26.96 23.66 1.18
C ASN A 11 -26.63 22.64 0.05
N ASN A 12 -26.85 22.96 -1.23
CA ASN A 12 -26.69 21.97 -2.33
C ASN A 12 -25.29 21.92 -3.00
N ALA A 13 -24.27 22.61 -2.47
CA ALA A 13 -22.94 22.65 -3.09
C ALA A 13 -22.02 21.45 -2.71
N ASN A 14 -22.22 20.85 -1.53
CA ASN A 14 -21.29 19.83 -0.97
C ASN A 14 -21.60 18.38 -1.38
N ALA A 15 -22.55 18.14 -2.29
CA ALA A 15 -23.02 16.79 -2.63
C ALA A 15 -22.45 16.20 -3.94
N ALA A 16 -21.63 16.97 -4.69
CA ALA A 16 -21.19 16.59 -6.05
C ALA A 16 -19.66 16.44 -6.22
N LEU A 17 -18.87 16.58 -5.15
CA LEU A 17 -17.39 16.57 -5.18
C LEU A 17 -16.76 15.34 -4.51
N SER A 18 -17.56 14.35 -4.11
CA SER A 18 -17.15 13.16 -3.35
C SER A 18 -17.19 11.85 -4.16
N SER A 19 -17.39 11.91 -5.48
CA SER A 19 -17.65 10.73 -6.32
C SER A 19 -16.61 10.47 -7.41
N PHE A 20 -15.33 10.39 -7.02
CA PHE A 20 -14.31 9.64 -7.77
C PHE A 20 -13.57 8.72 -6.80
N HIS A 21 -13.52 7.43 -7.13
CA HIS A 21 -12.94 6.41 -6.26
C HIS A 21 -11.41 6.53 -6.21
N LEU A 22 -10.86 6.56 -5.00
CA LEU A 22 -9.50 6.08 -4.74
C LEU A 22 -9.51 4.56 -4.88
N SER A 23 -9.07 4.06 -6.02
CA SER A 23 -8.88 2.62 -6.28
C SER A 23 -7.87 2.38 -7.38
N ASN A 24 -6.86 1.55 -7.08
CA ASN A 24 -5.89 0.95 -7.99
C ASN A 24 -4.93 1.90 -8.73
N GLU A 25 -3.86 2.30 -8.04
CA GLU A 25 -2.51 2.31 -8.60
C GLU A 25 -1.47 2.17 -7.47
N CYS A 26 -0.18 2.04 -7.79
CA CYS A 26 0.91 1.73 -6.84
C CYS A 26 0.86 0.34 -6.18
N ASN A 27 0.77 -0.72 -6.99
CA ASN A 27 1.21 -2.05 -6.59
C ASN A 27 2.65 -2.26 -7.12
N TYR A 28 3.67 -2.04 -6.28
CA TYR A 28 5.08 -2.25 -6.63
C TYR A 28 5.67 -3.36 -5.74
N GLY A 29 5.79 -4.56 -6.32
CA GLY A 29 6.43 -5.72 -5.72
C GLY A 29 7.40 -6.38 -6.71
N ASP A 30 8.51 -6.87 -6.16
CA ASP A 30 9.43 -7.87 -6.70
C ASP A 30 9.98 -7.71 -8.14
N ALA A 31 11.22 -7.19 -8.23
CA ALA A 31 12.22 -7.70 -9.17
C ALA A 31 13.65 -7.24 -8.78
N LEU A 32 14.35 -8.00 -7.91
CA LEU A 32 15.83 -8.04 -7.86
C LEU A 32 16.33 -9.13 -6.88
N ASP A 33 16.50 -10.35 -7.39
CA ASP A 33 17.54 -11.27 -6.88
C ASP A 33 18.14 -12.04 -8.07
N CYS A 34 19.46 -12.08 -8.14
CA CYS A 34 20.22 -12.51 -9.32
C CYS A 34 21.31 -13.53 -8.91
N SER A 35 20.88 -14.76 -8.63
CA SER A 35 21.77 -15.93 -8.64
C SER A 35 21.51 -16.75 -9.90
N GLY A 36 22.55 -16.96 -10.71
CA GLY A 36 22.46 -17.66 -11.99
C GLY A 36 23.28 -18.94 -12.00
N ASP A 37 22.87 -19.89 -12.84
CA ASP A 37 23.72 -21.02 -13.25
C ASP A 37 23.39 -21.45 -14.69
N PHE A 38 24.44 -21.78 -15.46
CA PHE A 38 24.34 -22.41 -16.79
C PHE A 38 24.13 -23.95 -16.58
N ASN A 39 23.83 -24.83 -17.55
CA ASN A 39 24.28 -24.95 -18.94
C ASN A 39 23.38 -25.98 -19.72
N PRO A 40 23.72 -26.59 -20.89
CA PRO A 40 23.01 -26.32 -22.15
C PRO A 40 22.37 -27.57 -22.82
N THR A 41 22.32 -27.56 -24.17
CA THR A 41 21.83 -28.58 -25.16
C THR A 41 20.40 -28.35 -25.68
N THR A 42 20.09 -28.42 -27.00
CA THR A 42 20.93 -28.58 -28.22
C THR A 42 20.15 -28.18 -29.50
N THR A 43 20.83 -27.52 -30.48
CA THR A 43 20.55 -27.51 -31.96
C THR A 43 19.15 -27.09 -32.47
N ASN A 44 18.92 -26.43 -33.62
CA ASN A 44 19.68 -26.05 -34.83
C ASN A 44 18.89 -24.87 -35.51
N SER A 45 19.35 -24.08 -36.50
CA SER A 45 20.56 -24.02 -37.35
C SER A 45 20.62 -22.69 -38.13
N HIS A 46 21.82 -22.25 -38.54
CA HIS A 46 22.15 -21.07 -39.40
C HIS A 46 21.84 -19.67 -38.77
N ALA A 47 22.79 -18.75 -38.49
CA ALA A 47 24.07 -18.33 -39.12
C ALA A 47 23.89 -17.58 -40.45
N CYS A 48 24.53 -16.43 -40.75
CA CYS A 48 25.69 -15.71 -40.16
C CYS A 48 25.36 -14.22 -39.84
N PHE A 49 25.97 -13.51 -38.87
CA PHE A 49 27.38 -13.06 -38.71
C PHE A 49 27.84 -12.11 -39.84
N THR A 50 28.63 -11.03 -39.67
CA THR A 50 29.56 -10.50 -38.61
C THR A 50 29.45 -8.95 -38.50
N HIS A 51 30.05 -8.12 -37.61
CA HIS A 51 30.98 -8.23 -36.46
C HIS A 51 30.99 -6.92 -35.59
N TYR A 52 31.99 -6.76 -34.70
CA TYR A 52 32.36 -5.60 -33.85
C TYR A 52 31.49 -5.33 -32.59
N GLY A 53 32.05 -5.16 -31.37
CA GLY A 53 33.43 -5.44 -30.91
C GLY A 53 33.93 -4.49 -29.82
N CYS A 54 33.90 -4.89 -28.55
CA CYS A 54 34.42 -4.12 -27.41
C CYS A 54 35.83 -4.58 -26.99
N PRO A 55 36.75 -3.65 -26.64
CA PRO A 55 38.02 -3.98 -25.98
C PRO A 55 38.05 -3.56 -24.50
N ASN A 56 38.64 -4.43 -23.67
CA ASN A 56 39.17 -4.27 -22.31
C ASN A 56 39.72 -5.68 -21.98
N GLU A 57 40.87 -5.94 -21.35
CA GLU A 57 41.85 -5.13 -20.58
C GLU A 57 43.28 -5.46 -21.13
N MET A 58 44.45 -5.19 -20.54
CA MET A 58 44.86 -4.73 -19.19
C MET A 58 46.28 -4.13 -19.22
N ASP A 59 46.70 -3.61 -18.06
CA ASP A 59 48.07 -3.45 -17.55
C ASP A 59 48.84 -2.15 -17.86
N GLY A 60 49.68 -1.74 -16.90
CA GLY A 60 50.09 -0.37 -16.69
C GLY A 60 51.55 -0.02 -17.02
N GLY A 61 51.86 1.28 -16.91
CA GLY A 61 53.21 1.81 -17.09
C GLY A 61 53.28 3.30 -16.77
N GLN A 62 54.11 3.69 -15.81
CA GLN A 62 54.34 5.10 -15.45
C GLN A 62 55.24 5.79 -16.49
N GLN A 63 55.01 7.08 -16.79
CA GLN A 63 55.96 8.17 -16.47
C GLN A 63 55.47 9.57 -16.91
N CYS A 64 56.16 10.59 -16.39
CA CYS A 64 55.80 12.02 -16.46
C CYS A 64 56.23 12.70 -17.78
N GLY A 65 55.56 13.79 -18.19
CA GLY A 65 56.01 14.62 -19.32
C GLY A 65 55.25 15.94 -19.51
N ASN A 66 55.82 17.07 -19.07
CA ASN A 66 55.21 18.40 -19.12
C ASN A 66 55.27 19.07 -20.52
N ARG A 67 54.18 19.78 -20.89
CA ARG A 67 54.12 21.11 -21.58
C ARG A 67 54.53 21.29 -23.05
N ASN A 68 53.59 21.94 -23.77
CA ASN A 68 53.72 23.09 -24.70
C ASN A 68 54.50 22.94 -26.04
N GLY A 69 53.87 23.36 -27.16
CA GLY A 69 54.61 23.73 -28.38
C GLY A 69 53.85 23.69 -29.72
N THR A 70 53.08 24.74 -30.04
CA THR A 70 52.78 25.14 -31.44
C THR A 70 53.75 26.28 -31.85
N PRO A 71 53.91 26.72 -33.14
CA PRO A 71 53.04 26.53 -34.32
C PRO A 71 53.73 26.34 -35.72
N HIS A 72 52.91 26.38 -36.79
CA HIS A 72 53.21 26.79 -38.20
C HIS A 72 54.16 25.96 -39.12
N ALA A 73 53.66 25.47 -40.28
CA ALA A 73 53.80 26.13 -41.61
C ALA A 73 53.66 25.23 -42.88
N LYS A 74 52.89 25.72 -43.88
CA LYS A 74 53.10 25.68 -45.36
C LYS A 74 53.47 24.35 -46.10
N SER A 75 52.54 23.83 -46.93
CA SER A 75 52.54 23.85 -48.43
C SER A 75 53.38 22.75 -49.14
N ALA A 76 53.12 22.23 -50.35
CA ALA A 76 52.51 22.75 -51.60
C ALA A 76 52.22 21.53 -52.57
N VAL A 77 51.81 21.54 -53.86
CA VAL A 77 51.33 22.52 -54.88
C VAL A 77 50.71 21.77 -56.10
N SER A 78 50.17 22.50 -57.11
CA SER A 78 49.84 22.09 -58.51
C SER A 78 48.41 21.59 -58.82
N ARG A 79 47.78 21.91 -59.98
CA ARG A 79 48.06 22.90 -61.06
C ARG A 79 46.74 23.40 -61.71
N ILE A 80 46.83 24.51 -62.46
CA ILE A 80 45.75 25.34 -63.08
C ILE A 80 45.86 25.19 -64.63
N PRO A 81 44.83 25.41 -65.52
CA PRO A 81 43.74 26.41 -65.49
C PRO A 81 42.30 25.97 -65.92
N ARG A 82 41.36 26.94 -65.88
CA ARG A 82 40.01 26.92 -66.50
C ARG A 82 39.99 27.60 -67.88
N VAL A 83 39.05 27.23 -68.75
CA VAL A 83 38.45 28.09 -69.80
C VAL A 83 36.93 27.86 -69.87
N SER A 84 36.17 28.89 -70.27
CA SER A 84 34.70 28.99 -70.40
C SER A 84 34.12 28.11 -71.54
N PRO A 85 32.77 27.85 -71.68
CA PRO A 85 31.73 28.89 -71.81
C PRO A 85 30.33 28.60 -71.17
N ARG A 86 29.42 29.59 -71.31
CA ARG A 86 27.96 29.55 -71.08
C ARG A 86 27.21 29.20 -72.39
N PRO A 87 25.85 29.07 -72.43
CA PRO A 87 24.92 28.41 -71.49
C PRO A 87 23.88 27.51 -72.22
N ARG A 88 23.07 26.73 -71.49
CA ARG A 88 21.72 26.28 -71.92
C ARG A 88 20.75 26.22 -70.73
N GLN A 89 19.45 26.21 -71.02
CA GLN A 89 18.38 26.46 -70.04
C GLN A 89 17.77 25.19 -69.41
N SER A 90 17.22 25.37 -68.21
CA SER A 90 16.05 24.69 -67.64
C SER A 90 15.92 23.17 -67.70
N LEU A 91 16.07 22.53 -66.55
CA LEU A 91 15.11 21.55 -66.03
C LEU A 91 14.97 21.75 -64.51
N THR A 92 13.75 21.74 -63.98
CA THR A 92 13.48 21.97 -62.55
C THR A 92 13.50 20.65 -61.77
N PRO A 93 14.30 20.52 -60.69
CA PRO A 93 14.12 19.45 -59.74
C PRO A 93 12.87 19.72 -58.90
N ARG A 94 11.99 18.70 -58.77
CA ARG A 94 10.81 18.76 -57.91
C ARG A 94 11.20 19.06 -56.46
N ILE A 95 10.32 19.77 -55.75
CA ILE A 95 10.33 19.81 -54.28
C ILE A 95 10.28 18.35 -53.79
N ARG A 96 11.35 17.89 -53.15
CA ARG A 96 11.29 16.67 -52.33
C ARG A 96 10.58 17.05 -51.04
N SER A 97 9.48 16.37 -50.75
CA SER A 97 8.90 16.36 -49.41
C SER A 97 10.01 16.05 -48.40
N ALA A 98 10.19 16.92 -47.41
CA ALA A 98 11.17 16.67 -46.35
C ALA A 98 10.77 15.38 -45.62
N VAL A 99 11.64 14.37 -45.70
CA VAL A 99 11.52 13.18 -44.85
C VAL A 99 11.95 13.63 -43.46
N GLN A 100 10.99 14.02 -42.63
CA GLN A 100 11.24 14.25 -41.22
C GLN A 100 11.73 12.94 -40.60
N PRO A 101 12.90 12.93 -39.93
CA PRO A 101 13.36 11.76 -39.21
C PRO A 101 12.32 11.37 -38.14
N VAL A 102 12.06 10.08 -37.95
CA VAL A 102 11.15 9.60 -36.87
C VAL A 102 11.61 10.08 -35.49
N PHE A 103 12.89 10.38 -35.35
CA PHE A 103 13.49 11.07 -34.20
C PHE A 103 14.19 12.35 -34.67
N HIS A 104 13.50 13.48 -34.57
CA HIS A 104 14.12 14.80 -34.60
C HIS A 104 13.69 15.61 -33.36
N GLU A 105 14.52 16.56 -32.96
CA GLU A 105 14.15 17.56 -31.95
C GLU A 105 12.99 18.40 -32.50
N ARG A 106 11.90 18.55 -31.74
CA ARG A 106 10.70 19.28 -32.20
C ARG A 106 10.95 20.78 -32.21
N SER A 107 10.50 21.44 -33.27
CA SER A 107 10.55 22.90 -33.39
C SER A 107 9.36 23.55 -32.68
N ASN A 108 9.52 24.80 -32.25
CA ASN A 108 8.44 25.58 -31.62
C ASN A 108 7.15 25.61 -32.48
N ASN A 109 7.26 25.52 -33.81
CA ASN A 109 6.10 25.53 -34.70
C ASN A 109 5.33 24.21 -34.65
N GLU A 110 6.01 23.08 -34.43
CA GLU A 110 5.39 21.75 -34.34
C GLU A 110 4.81 21.49 -32.96
N ASP A 111 5.38 22.08 -31.91
CA ASP A 111 4.78 22.06 -30.57
C ASP A 111 3.55 22.99 -30.55
N ASN A 112 3.65 24.23 -31.06
CA ASN A 112 2.51 25.14 -31.20
C ASN A 112 1.36 24.56 -32.06
N ALA A 113 1.66 23.68 -33.03
CA ALA A 113 0.65 23.02 -33.87
C ALA A 113 -0.13 21.89 -33.18
N LEU A 114 0.30 21.41 -32.01
CA LEU A 114 -0.46 20.42 -31.23
C LEU A 114 -1.73 21.00 -30.60
N LEU A 115 -1.73 22.31 -30.34
CA LEU A 115 -2.82 23.03 -29.70
C LEU A 115 -3.90 23.37 -30.72
N SER A 116 -4.68 22.35 -31.14
CA SER A 116 -5.74 22.52 -32.12
C SER A 116 -6.86 23.43 -31.61
N ASN A 117 -7.54 24.13 -32.53
CA ASN A 117 -8.65 25.04 -32.19
C ASN A 117 -9.78 24.32 -31.43
N ASP A 118 -10.03 23.04 -31.72
CA ASP A 118 -11.06 22.25 -31.03
C ASP A 118 -10.65 21.91 -29.59
N LEU A 119 -9.37 21.61 -29.34
CA LEU A 119 -8.84 21.39 -28.00
C LEU A 119 -8.82 22.69 -27.17
N TRP A 120 -8.47 23.81 -27.81
CA TRP A 120 -8.51 25.16 -27.24
C TRP A 120 -9.93 25.57 -26.81
N LYS A 121 -10.92 25.36 -27.68
CA LYS A 121 -12.34 25.56 -27.36
C LYS A 121 -12.82 24.64 -26.24
N LEU A 122 -12.43 23.36 -26.28
CA LEU A 122 -12.79 22.39 -25.22
C LEU A 122 -12.24 22.83 -23.87
N ALA A 123 -10.96 23.22 -23.79
CA ALA A 123 -10.32 23.65 -22.56
C ALA A 123 -10.96 24.91 -21.95
N ARG A 124 -11.36 25.87 -22.78
CA ARG A 124 -12.16 27.04 -22.35
C ARG A 124 -13.62 26.70 -22.00
N LYS A 125 -14.15 25.55 -22.40
CA LYS A 125 -15.50 25.09 -22.03
C LYS A 125 -15.50 24.27 -20.73
N THR A 126 -14.41 23.57 -20.43
CA THR A 126 -14.28 22.71 -19.23
C THR A 126 -13.44 23.33 -18.11
N GLY A 127 -12.62 24.35 -18.40
CA GLY A 127 -11.57 24.80 -17.50
C GLY A 127 -10.42 23.80 -17.34
N THR A 128 -10.26 22.84 -18.26
CA THR A 128 -9.26 21.75 -18.18
C THR A 128 -8.53 21.54 -19.51
N LEU A 129 -7.19 21.57 -19.50
CA LEU A 129 -6.36 21.28 -20.68
C LEU A 129 -5.45 20.08 -20.40
N ASN A 130 -5.58 19.03 -21.21
CA ASN A 130 -4.69 17.87 -21.19
C ASN A 130 -3.87 17.81 -22.48
N LEU A 131 -2.54 17.76 -22.33
CA LEU A 131 -1.55 17.65 -23.39
C LEU A 131 -0.54 16.55 -23.06
N THR A 132 -0.99 15.45 -22.46
CA THR A 132 -0.09 14.35 -22.06
C THR A 132 0.38 13.53 -23.24
N ASN A 133 1.58 12.96 -23.13
CA ASN A 133 2.13 12.03 -24.13
C ASN A 133 2.05 12.58 -25.56
N LYS A 134 2.50 13.83 -25.74
CA LYS A 134 2.61 14.50 -27.04
C LYS A 134 4.07 14.62 -27.51
N GLY A 135 5.03 14.30 -26.64
CA GLY A 135 6.46 14.44 -26.90
C GLY A 135 6.92 15.89 -27.07
N MET A 136 6.24 16.84 -26.43
CA MET A 136 6.57 18.28 -26.51
C MET A 136 7.91 18.57 -25.85
N ALA A 137 8.78 19.29 -26.56
CA ALA A 137 10.04 19.80 -26.02
C ALA A 137 9.83 21.15 -25.31
N ARG A 138 8.81 21.92 -25.72
CA ARG A 138 8.37 23.16 -25.08
C ARG A 138 6.85 23.23 -24.97
N VAL A 139 6.37 23.92 -23.92
CA VAL A 139 4.95 24.25 -23.77
C VAL A 139 4.56 25.27 -24.86
N PRO A 140 3.50 25.02 -25.66
CA PRO A 140 3.00 25.99 -26.64
C PRO A 140 2.72 27.38 -26.05
N GLU A 141 3.30 28.42 -26.63
CA GLU A 141 3.26 29.79 -26.07
C GLU A 141 1.84 30.32 -25.88
N ARG A 142 0.90 29.93 -26.75
CA ARG A 142 -0.51 30.33 -26.64
C ARG A 142 -1.18 29.88 -25.34
N ILE A 143 -0.71 28.81 -24.68
CA ILE A 143 -1.35 28.26 -23.47
C ILE A 143 -1.31 29.27 -22.33
N TYR A 144 -0.25 30.07 -22.22
CA TYR A 144 -0.14 31.09 -21.17
C TYR A 144 -1.20 32.19 -21.28
N ASP A 145 -1.70 32.44 -22.49
CA ASP A 145 -2.67 33.49 -22.79
C ASP A 145 -4.11 32.93 -22.95
N ILE A 146 -4.34 31.64 -22.62
CA ILE A 146 -5.65 30.97 -22.82
C ILE A 146 -6.80 31.60 -22.03
N ASN A 147 -6.48 32.28 -20.92
CA ASN A 147 -7.43 33.00 -20.07
C ASN A 147 -7.79 34.39 -20.62
N GLU A 148 -7.04 34.94 -21.57
CA GLU A 148 -7.43 36.17 -22.25
C GLU A 148 -8.46 35.85 -23.34
N ALA A 149 -9.46 36.71 -23.52
CA ALA A 149 -10.39 36.60 -24.64
C ALA A 149 -9.68 37.01 -25.95
N ASP A 150 -9.69 36.14 -26.97
CA ASP A 150 -9.02 36.40 -28.25
C ASP A 150 -9.51 37.71 -28.90
N GLU A 151 -8.65 38.42 -29.62
CA GLU A 151 -9.06 39.61 -30.40
C GLU A 151 -10.18 39.28 -31.39
N ASP A 152 -10.16 38.11 -32.04
CA ASP A 152 -11.26 37.64 -32.89
C ASP A 152 -12.58 37.48 -32.11
N SER A 153 -12.51 37.05 -30.85
CA SER A 153 -13.67 36.88 -29.96
C SER A 153 -14.21 38.22 -29.43
N LYS A 154 -13.37 39.25 -29.34
CA LYS A 154 -13.78 40.64 -29.04
C LYS A 154 -14.33 41.35 -30.28
N ALA A 155 -13.71 41.13 -31.44
CA ALA A 155 -14.09 41.67 -32.74
C ALA A 155 -15.41 41.09 -33.28
N ALA A 156 -15.81 39.90 -32.80
CA ALA A 156 -17.10 39.26 -33.01
C ALA A 156 -18.33 40.04 -32.46
N THR A 157 -18.21 41.34 -32.21
CA THR A 157 -19.27 42.16 -31.63
C THR A 157 -20.24 42.67 -32.72
N LEU A 158 -21.54 42.42 -32.51
CA LEU A 158 -22.71 42.96 -33.21
C LEU A 158 -22.99 42.57 -34.68
N GLU A 159 -22.02 42.40 -35.58
CA GLU A 159 -22.36 42.24 -37.02
C GLU A 159 -22.58 40.80 -37.53
N GLN A 160 -22.09 39.76 -36.85
CA GLN A 160 -22.14 38.38 -37.36
C GLN A 160 -23.00 37.43 -36.51
N LEU A 161 -24.29 37.39 -36.83
CA LEU A 161 -25.34 36.53 -36.22
C LEU A 161 -25.19 35.01 -36.52
N CYS A 162 -23.97 34.49 -36.60
CA CYS A 162 -23.66 33.11 -36.98
C CYS A 162 -22.80 32.36 -35.95
N ILE A 163 -22.50 32.98 -34.80
CA ILE A 163 -21.76 32.35 -33.71
C ILE A 163 -22.74 31.55 -32.85
N LYS A 164 -22.42 30.27 -32.59
CA LYS A 164 -23.18 29.44 -31.65
C LYS A 164 -22.98 29.98 -30.24
N GLU A 165 -24.00 29.95 -29.38
CA GLU A 165 -23.89 30.44 -27.99
C GLU A 165 -22.78 29.72 -27.21
N GLU A 166 -22.47 28.46 -27.55
CA GLU A 166 -21.36 27.68 -27.00
C GLU A 166 -19.96 28.21 -27.33
N ASP A 167 -19.81 28.99 -28.40
CA ASP A 167 -18.53 29.59 -28.84
C ASP A 167 -18.32 31.01 -28.27
N ALA A 168 -19.31 31.57 -27.56
CA ALA A 168 -19.28 32.96 -27.10
C ALA A 168 -18.32 33.18 -25.92
N TRP A 169 -17.58 34.30 -25.94
CA TRP A 169 -16.48 34.53 -24.98
C TRP A 169 -16.93 34.68 -23.52
N TRP A 170 -18.15 35.16 -23.29
CA TRP A 170 -18.73 35.28 -21.94
C TRP A 170 -19.12 33.92 -21.32
N ASN A 171 -19.10 32.83 -22.10
CA ASN A 171 -19.32 31.47 -21.63
C ASN A 171 -17.99 30.70 -21.37
N GLN A 172 -16.83 31.37 -21.50
CA GLN A 172 -15.52 30.74 -21.30
C GLN A 172 -15.17 30.62 -19.80
N VAL A 173 -14.79 29.42 -19.40
CA VAL A 173 -14.27 29.08 -18.07
C VAL A 173 -12.74 29.17 -18.12
N PRO A 174 -12.09 29.97 -17.25
CA PRO A 174 -10.63 30.06 -17.22
C PRO A 174 -10.01 28.75 -16.73
N ILE A 175 -8.78 28.46 -17.17
CA ILE A 175 -8.14 27.17 -16.90
C ILE A 175 -7.87 26.97 -15.40
N SER A 176 -8.28 25.82 -14.88
CA SER A 176 -8.12 25.40 -13.48
C SER A 176 -7.27 24.14 -13.34
N ASN A 177 -7.28 23.25 -14.35
CA ASN A 177 -6.44 22.06 -14.39
C ASN A 177 -5.61 22.05 -15.69
N LEU A 178 -4.29 22.03 -15.55
CA LEU A 178 -3.34 21.93 -16.67
C LEU A 178 -2.48 20.69 -16.51
N ASP A 179 -2.55 19.79 -17.49
CA ASP A 179 -1.80 18.54 -17.52
C ASP A 179 -0.85 18.50 -18.73
N LEU A 180 0.44 18.55 -18.40
CA LEU A 180 1.58 18.58 -19.32
C LEU A 180 2.49 17.35 -19.12
N SER A 181 2.02 16.33 -18.40
CA SER A 181 2.79 15.15 -18.03
C SER A 181 3.18 14.24 -19.20
N SER A 182 4.16 13.35 -19.01
CA SER A 182 4.68 12.44 -20.04
C SER A 182 5.10 13.18 -21.33
N ASN A 183 6.00 14.16 -21.20
CA ASN A 183 6.55 14.92 -22.33
C ASN A 183 8.08 15.02 -22.20
N THR A 184 8.73 15.85 -23.03
CA THR A 184 10.18 16.08 -23.00
C THR A 184 10.53 17.51 -22.58
N LEU A 185 9.66 18.13 -21.77
CA LEU A 185 9.83 19.51 -21.30
C LEU A 185 11.07 19.61 -20.41
N THR A 186 11.95 20.56 -20.73
CA THR A 186 13.20 20.82 -19.98
C THR A 186 13.12 22.03 -19.05
N GLN A 187 12.22 22.96 -19.36
CA GLN A 187 11.92 24.19 -18.60
C GLN A 187 10.46 24.61 -18.82
N ILE A 188 9.90 25.37 -17.88
CA ILE A 188 8.59 26.05 -18.00
C ILE A 188 8.83 27.55 -18.15
N SER A 189 8.02 28.22 -18.99
CA SER A 189 8.17 29.66 -19.23
C SER A 189 7.75 30.49 -18.00
N PRO A 190 8.43 31.60 -17.67
CA PRO A 190 7.98 32.56 -16.66
C PRO A 190 6.53 33.02 -16.84
N ARG A 191 6.01 32.99 -18.07
CA ARG A 191 4.61 33.30 -18.43
C ARG A 191 3.56 32.42 -17.73
N ILE A 192 3.96 31.39 -16.99
CA ILE A 192 3.07 30.64 -16.10
C ILE A 192 2.31 31.55 -15.11
N GLU A 193 2.84 32.72 -14.77
CA GLU A 193 2.16 33.73 -13.93
C GLU A 193 0.81 34.21 -14.48
N ASN A 194 0.57 34.14 -15.79
CA ASN A 194 -0.73 34.49 -16.39
C ASN A 194 -1.86 33.53 -15.96
N LEU A 195 -1.53 32.30 -15.57
CA LEU A 195 -2.49 31.23 -15.29
C LEU A 195 -2.96 31.21 -13.82
N THR A 196 -3.17 32.40 -13.23
CA THR A 196 -3.61 32.65 -11.83
C THR A 196 -4.86 31.88 -11.34
N THR A 197 -5.60 31.24 -12.24
CA THR A 197 -6.78 30.42 -11.96
C THR A 197 -6.49 28.94 -11.75
N LEU A 198 -5.25 28.47 -11.98
CA LEU A 198 -4.87 27.07 -11.80
C LEU A 198 -5.00 26.62 -10.35
N THR A 199 -5.63 25.45 -10.18
CA THR A 199 -5.76 24.70 -8.93
C THR A 199 -5.03 23.35 -9.00
N VAL A 200 -4.79 22.82 -10.20
CA VAL A 200 -4.03 21.59 -10.44
C VAL A 200 -3.03 21.81 -11.59
N LEU A 201 -1.77 21.43 -11.37
CA LEU A 201 -0.72 21.42 -12.38
C LEU A 201 0.04 20.08 -12.33
N GLN A 202 -0.09 19.29 -13.39
CA GLN A 202 0.62 18.02 -13.58
C GLN A 202 1.80 18.24 -14.55
N LEU A 203 3.02 18.00 -14.07
CA LEU A 203 4.28 18.15 -14.80
C LEU A 203 5.17 16.90 -14.71
N HIS A 204 4.64 15.78 -14.20
CA HIS A 204 5.40 14.54 -14.03
C HIS A 204 5.84 13.91 -15.35
N ASP A 205 6.82 13.00 -15.30
CA ASP A 205 7.40 12.31 -16.45
C ASP A 205 7.88 13.31 -17.53
N ASN A 206 8.85 14.13 -17.15
CA ASN A 206 9.45 15.16 -17.99
C ASN A 206 10.97 15.25 -17.75
N ALA A 207 11.63 16.28 -18.29
CA ALA A 207 13.06 16.50 -18.16
C ALA A 207 13.38 17.83 -17.44
N LEU A 208 12.48 18.35 -16.61
CA LEU A 208 12.59 19.66 -15.98
C LEU A 208 13.80 19.72 -15.05
N VAL A 209 14.68 20.70 -15.28
CA VAL A 209 15.89 20.92 -14.47
C VAL A 209 15.67 21.98 -13.37
N SER A 210 14.74 22.90 -13.61
CA SER A 210 14.28 23.91 -12.65
C SER A 210 12.88 24.41 -12.97
N LEU A 211 12.24 25.10 -12.02
CA LEU A 211 11.00 25.85 -12.21
C LEU A 211 11.26 27.36 -12.19
N PRO A 212 10.45 28.18 -12.89
CA PRO A 212 10.53 29.63 -12.81
C PRO A 212 9.96 30.14 -11.46
N PRO A 213 10.58 31.17 -10.83
CA PRO A 213 10.05 31.85 -9.63
C PRO A 213 8.57 32.28 -9.74
N GLN A 214 8.14 32.61 -10.96
CA GLN A 214 6.76 32.95 -11.33
C GLN A 214 5.72 31.89 -10.94
N ILE A 215 6.11 30.65 -10.65
CA ILE A 215 5.21 29.61 -10.12
C ILE A 215 4.52 30.05 -8.81
N GLY A 216 5.19 30.89 -7.99
CA GLY A 216 4.62 31.47 -6.77
C GLY A 216 3.49 32.49 -7.00
N LYS A 217 3.14 32.82 -8.26
CA LYS A 217 1.96 33.63 -8.61
C LYS A 217 0.67 32.82 -8.76
N LEU A 218 0.76 31.49 -8.71
CA LEU A 218 -0.41 30.61 -8.79
C LEU A 218 -1.11 30.49 -7.43
N GLU A 219 -1.61 31.60 -6.88
CA GLU A 219 -2.17 31.69 -5.51
C GLU A 219 -3.28 30.65 -5.20
N LYS A 220 -3.95 30.13 -6.23
CA LYS A 220 -5.03 29.13 -6.11
C LYS A 220 -4.54 27.68 -6.28
N LEU A 221 -3.25 27.42 -6.45
CA LEU A 221 -2.70 26.10 -6.75
C LEU A 221 -2.83 25.17 -5.53
N VAL A 222 -3.67 24.14 -5.65
CA VAL A 222 -3.95 23.15 -4.60
C VAL A 222 -3.11 21.89 -4.78
N ARG A 223 -2.81 21.51 -6.02
CA ARG A 223 -2.02 20.31 -6.36
C ARG A 223 -0.92 20.63 -7.37
N LEU A 224 0.31 20.28 -7.02
CA LEU A 224 1.47 20.38 -7.89
C LEU A 224 2.21 19.03 -7.91
N ASN A 225 2.31 18.44 -9.09
CA ASN A 225 3.04 17.18 -9.29
C ASN A 225 4.21 17.38 -10.25
N LEU A 226 5.41 17.10 -9.75
CA LEU A 226 6.70 17.30 -10.39
C LEU A 226 7.51 15.99 -10.43
N SER A 227 6.89 14.84 -10.16
CA SER A 227 7.64 13.58 -10.06
C SER A 227 8.28 13.16 -11.39
N HIS A 228 9.30 12.27 -11.35
CA HIS A 228 10.04 11.82 -12.53
C HIS A 228 10.56 12.98 -13.39
N ASN A 229 11.40 13.82 -12.78
CA ASN A 229 12.04 14.97 -13.41
C ASN A 229 13.54 15.04 -12.99
N LYS A 230 14.19 16.20 -13.15
CA LYS A 230 15.62 16.42 -12.86
C LYS A 230 15.84 17.65 -11.96
N LEU A 231 14.84 18.00 -11.17
CA LEU A 231 14.88 19.12 -10.22
C LEU A 231 15.86 18.81 -9.09
N LYS A 232 16.53 19.86 -8.59
CA LYS A 232 17.42 19.79 -7.43
C LYS A 232 16.96 20.61 -6.23
N ASP A 233 16.13 21.61 -6.51
CA ASP A 233 15.56 22.57 -5.57
C ASP A 233 14.27 23.17 -6.20
N LEU A 234 13.46 23.85 -5.41
CA LEU A 234 12.28 24.61 -5.84
C LEU A 234 12.52 26.12 -5.59
N PRO A 235 11.98 27.01 -6.43
CA PRO A 235 12.10 28.46 -6.21
C PRO A 235 11.41 28.86 -4.89
N ALA A 236 12.02 29.77 -4.13
CA ALA A 236 11.57 30.17 -2.80
C ALA A 236 10.10 30.67 -2.77
N GLU A 237 9.66 31.30 -3.86
CA GLU A 237 8.30 31.80 -4.05
C GLU A 237 7.23 30.69 -4.06
N LEU A 238 7.60 29.43 -4.37
CA LEU A 238 6.70 28.28 -4.30
C LEU A 238 6.27 27.97 -2.87
N TYR A 239 7.17 28.14 -1.89
CA TYR A 239 6.88 27.91 -0.47
C TYR A 239 5.93 28.96 0.14
N SER A 240 5.61 30.03 -0.60
CA SER A 240 4.63 31.05 -0.22
C SER A 240 3.22 30.79 -0.76
N LEU A 241 2.96 29.66 -1.44
CA LEU A 241 1.66 29.36 -2.03
C LEU A 241 0.59 29.02 -0.96
N PRO A 242 -0.49 29.81 -0.83
CA PRO A 242 -1.34 29.78 0.36
C PRO A 242 -2.33 28.61 0.42
N GLU A 243 -2.73 28.01 -0.71
CA GLU A 243 -3.71 26.91 -0.78
C GLU A 243 -3.10 25.55 -1.20
N LEU A 244 -1.77 25.44 -1.26
CA LEU A 244 -1.10 24.22 -1.69
C LEU A 244 -1.27 23.09 -0.67
N ARG A 245 -1.93 22.01 -1.09
CA ARG A 245 -2.29 20.84 -0.24
C ARG A 245 -1.56 19.57 -0.63
N HIS A 246 -1.28 19.38 -1.92
CA HIS A 246 -0.54 18.22 -2.41
C HIS A 246 0.68 18.68 -3.19
N LEU A 247 1.86 18.30 -2.71
CA LEU A 247 3.13 18.47 -3.43
C LEU A 247 3.76 17.09 -3.64
N ASN A 248 4.09 16.78 -4.89
CA ASN A 248 4.89 15.60 -5.23
C ASN A 248 6.14 16.03 -6.00
N ILE A 249 7.31 15.64 -5.48
CA ILE A 249 8.66 15.85 -6.04
C ILE A 249 9.48 14.56 -6.09
N SER A 250 8.84 13.38 -6.02
CA SER A 250 9.56 12.09 -6.05
C SER A 250 10.26 11.81 -7.38
N TYR A 251 11.27 10.93 -7.38
CA TYR A 251 12.08 10.63 -8.57
C TYR A 251 12.69 11.90 -9.21
N ASN A 252 13.43 12.65 -8.42
CA ASN A 252 14.17 13.85 -8.82
C ASN A 252 15.63 13.77 -8.32
N LEU A 253 16.31 14.90 -8.15
CA LEU A 253 17.72 14.99 -7.75
C LEU A 253 17.92 15.91 -6.52
N PHE A 254 16.91 16.02 -5.65
CA PHE A 254 17.03 16.77 -4.39
C PHE A 254 18.08 16.13 -3.46
N ILE A 255 18.83 16.97 -2.75
CA ILE A 255 19.89 16.57 -1.79
C ILE A 255 19.53 16.97 -0.35
N GLU A 256 18.71 18.01 -0.23
CA GLU A 256 18.14 18.57 0.98
C GLU A 256 16.72 19.07 0.66
N LEU A 257 15.90 19.31 1.67
CA LEU A 257 14.64 20.07 1.52
C LEU A 257 14.83 21.44 2.16
N ASN A 258 14.50 22.50 1.43
CA ASN A 258 14.62 23.87 1.93
C ASN A 258 13.71 24.06 3.18
N PRO A 259 14.21 24.61 4.30
CA PRO A 259 13.42 24.86 5.51
C PRO A 259 12.13 25.66 5.30
N ASP A 260 12.07 26.51 4.27
CA ASP A 260 10.87 27.26 3.90
C ASP A 260 9.67 26.35 3.53
N ILE A 261 9.88 25.05 3.27
CA ILE A 261 8.79 24.07 3.12
C ILE A 261 7.81 24.07 4.30
N SER A 262 8.29 24.43 5.50
CA SER A 262 7.45 24.56 6.72
C SER A 262 6.40 25.69 6.63
N ASN A 263 6.58 26.68 5.74
CA ASN A 263 5.63 27.76 5.49
C ASN A 263 4.36 27.28 4.75
N LEU A 264 4.38 26.10 4.13
CA LEU A 264 3.23 25.49 3.45
C LEU A 264 2.21 24.91 4.46
N HIS A 265 1.69 25.75 5.35
CA HIS A 265 0.81 25.35 6.47
C HIS A 265 -0.51 24.67 6.04
N MET A 266 -0.86 24.72 4.76
CA MET A 266 -2.00 24.04 4.16
C MET A 266 -1.68 22.64 3.62
N LEU A 267 -0.42 22.20 3.64
CA LEU A 267 0.00 20.93 3.04
C LEU A 267 -0.62 19.72 3.77
N GLU A 268 -1.38 18.93 3.02
CA GLU A 268 -2.08 17.70 3.45
C GLU A 268 -1.34 16.44 2.98
N PHE A 269 -0.53 16.53 1.91
CA PHE A 269 0.27 15.43 1.33
C PHE A 269 1.62 15.92 0.80
N LEU A 270 2.71 15.24 1.16
CA LEU A 270 4.05 15.43 0.62
C LEU A 270 4.67 14.09 0.20
N ASP A 271 5.05 13.97 -1.07
CA ASP A 271 5.89 12.89 -1.58
C ASP A 271 7.22 13.45 -2.12
N ALA A 272 8.32 12.96 -1.57
CA ALA A 272 9.69 13.27 -1.97
C ALA A 272 10.58 12.00 -2.00
N GLY A 273 9.98 10.81 -2.14
CA GLY A 273 10.73 9.56 -2.28
C GLY A 273 11.59 9.50 -3.54
N ASN A 274 12.57 8.59 -3.60
CA ASN A 274 13.48 8.40 -4.73
C ASN A 274 14.23 9.71 -5.07
N ASN A 275 14.87 10.29 -4.06
CA ASN A 275 15.77 11.44 -4.16
C ASN A 275 17.09 11.10 -3.45
N ASN A 276 17.96 12.08 -3.23
CA ASN A 276 19.23 11.92 -2.50
C ASN A 276 19.21 12.70 -1.17
N ILE A 277 18.04 12.85 -0.54
CA ILE A 277 17.84 13.70 0.65
C ILE A 277 18.61 13.13 1.84
N GLN A 278 19.54 13.89 2.41
CA GLN A 278 20.41 13.42 3.51
C GLN A 278 19.88 13.76 4.91
N GLU A 279 19.06 14.79 5.02
CA GLU A 279 18.45 15.26 6.27
C GLU A 279 17.12 15.97 5.97
N LEU A 280 16.24 16.03 6.97
CA LEU A 280 15.01 16.83 6.91
C LEU A 280 15.19 18.12 7.69
N PRO A 281 14.74 19.28 7.16
CA PRO A 281 14.93 20.55 7.82
C PRO A 281 14.14 20.63 9.15
N GLY A 282 14.79 21.14 10.19
CA GLY A 282 14.11 21.47 11.45
C GLY A 282 12.98 22.47 11.20
N GLY A 283 11.80 22.19 11.75
CA GLY A 283 10.57 22.92 11.48
C GLY A 283 9.63 22.23 10.49
N ILE A 284 10.03 21.11 9.86
CA ILE A 284 9.12 20.26 9.07
C ILE A 284 7.89 19.82 9.91
N GLY A 285 8.05 19.67 11.23
CA GLY A 285 7.00 19.36 12.18
C GLY A 285 5.88 20.40 12.30
N PHE A 286 6.08 21.63 11.81
CA PHE A 286 5.05 22.66 11.78
C PHE A 286 3.98 22.43 10.69
N LEU A 287 4.15 21.43 9.82
CA LEU A 287 3.14 20.97 8.86
C LEU A 287 2.02 20.18 9.56
N VAL A 288 1.32 20.83 10.50
CA VAL A 288 0.29 20.24 11.38
C VAL A 288 -0.94 19.67 10.67
N ARG A 289 -1.10 19.94 9.36
CA ARG A 289 -2.16 19.38 8.49
C ARG A 289 -1.71 18.17 7.68
N LEU A 290 -0.41 17.88 7.63
CA LEU A 290 0.14 16.82 6.80
C LEU A 290 -0.43 15.47 7.24
N THR A 291 -0.98 14.69 6.29
CA THR A 291 -1.61 13.39 6.53
C THR A 291 -0.75 12.23 6.04
N ALA A 292 0.02 12.46 4.98
CA ALA A 292 1.03 11.54 4.48
C ALA A 292 2.34 12.27 4.20
N LEU A 293 3.44 11.71 4.71
CA LEU A 293 4.81 12.09 4.40
C LEU A 293 5.51 10.87 3.81
N LEU A 294 5.86 10.94 2.52
CA LEU A 294 6.52 9.86 1.79
C LEU A 294 7.96 10.29 1.44
N LEU A 295 8.93 9.57 1.98
CA LEU A 295 10.37 9.78 1.80
C LEU A 295 11.14 8.47 1.44
N PRO A 296 10.54 7.40 0.88
CA PRO A 296 11.27 6.15 0.66
C PRO A 296 12.36 6.29 -0.39
N ASN A 297 13.43 5.48 -0.33
CA ASN A 297 14.61 5.58 -1.19
C ASN A 297 15.25 6.99 -1.13
N ASN A 298 15.87 7.31 0.01
CA ASN A 298 16.64 8.53 0.27
C ASN A 298 17.86 8.18 1.17
N HIS A 299 18.55 9.19 1.72
CA HIS A 299 19.76 9.04 2.54
C HIS A 299 19.62 9.65 3.95
N ILE A 300 18.39 9.67 4.49
CA ILE A 300 18.07 10.32 5.77
C ILE A 300 18.63 9.49 6.93
N LYS A 301 19.46 10.10 7.79
CA LYS A 301 20.17 9.41 8.90
C LYS A 301 19.52 9.53 10.27
N GLU A 302 18.78 10.62 10.47
CA GLU A 302 18.03 10.92 11.68
C GLU A 302 16.76 11.72 11.31
N LEU A 303 15.75 11.66 12.17
CA LEU A 303 14.52 12.46 12.03
C LEU A 303 14.61 13.67 12.97
N PRO A 304 14.28 14.90 12.51
CA PRO A 304 14.33 16.08 13.37
C PRO A 304 13.27 15.94 14.49
N PRO A 305 13.61 16.31 15.74
CA PRO A 305 12.75 16.02 16.90
C PRO A 305 11.38 16.70 16.83
N ASP A 306 11.25 17.80 16.08
CA ASP A 306 9.96 18.46 15.88
C ASP A 306 8.97 17.66 15.02
N ILE A 307 9.37 16.60 14.32
CA ILE A 307 8.47 15.76 13.49
C ILE A 307 7.25 15.25 14.25
N VAL A 308 7.39 15.01 15.56
CA VAL A 308 6.32 14.56 16.47
C VAL A 308 5.16 15.55 16.61
N ASN A 309 5.34 16.80 16.15
CA ASN A 309 4.30 17.84 16.15
C ASN A 309 3.28 17.71 15.00
N MET A 310 3.47 16.78 14.05
CA MET A 310 2.54 16.56 12.92
C MET A 310 1.22 15.88 13.36
N ARG A 311 0.36 16.60 14.10
CA ARG A 311 -0.92 16.14 14.71
C ARG A 311 -1.99 15.61 13.72
N SER A 312 -1.73 15.61 12.42
CA SER A 312 -2.61 15.07 11.39
C SER A 312 -2.04 13.88 10.63
N LEU A 313 -0.78 13.51 10.91
CA LEU A 313 -0.05 12.47 10.17
C LEU A 313 -0.67 11.10 10.43
N GLN A 314 -0.88 10.36 9.34
CA GLN A 314 -1.53 9.05 9.31
C GLN A 314 -0.65 8.01 8.61
N LYS A 315 0.12 8.40 7.59
CA LYS A 315 1.16 7.58 6.99
C LYS A 315 2.52 8.30 7.03
N LEU A 316 3.54 7.61 7.55
CA LEU A 316 4.93 8.00 7.44
C LEU A 316 5.70 6.87 6.73
N ASP A 317 6.36 7.20 5.63
CA ASP A 317 7.09 6.24 4.79
C ASP A 317 8.56 6.67 4.65
N LEU A 318 9.45 5.88 5.22
CA LEU A 318 10.90 6.10 5.34
C LEU A 318 11.67 4.84 4.90
N MET A 319 11.03 3.91 4.17
CA MET A 319 11.67 2.70 3.65
C MET A 319 12.94 3.03 2.85
N LYS A 320 14.03 2.28 3.03
CA LYS A 320 15.29 2.47 2.30
C LYS A 320 15.85 3.88 2.50
N ASN A 321 16.26 4.12 3.74
CA ASN A 321 17.03 5.29 4.18
C ASN A 321 18.21 4.79 5.05
N ASP A 322 19.01 5.72 5.56
CA ASP A 322 20.20 5.43 6.38
C ASP A 322 19.89 5.65 7.89
N LEU A 323 18.62 5.50 8.33
CA LEU A 323 18.19 5.88 9.68
C LEU A 323 18.82 4.98 10.75
N SER A 324 19.55 5.59 11.69
CA SER A 324 20.21 4.85 12.78
C SER A 324 19.36 4.68 14.04
N SER A 325 18.36 5.55 14.22
CA SER A 325 17.42 5.57 15.35
C SER A 325 16.14 6.33 14.99
N MET A 326 15.18 6.34 15.92
CA MET A 326 13.96 7.15 15.86
C MET A 326 13.85 8.02 17.13
N PRO A 327 13.13 9.16 17.11
CA PRO A 327 12.85 9.93 18.32
C PRO A 327 12.07 9.11 19.35
N GLU A 328 12.38 9.28 20.65
CA GLU A 328 11.67 8.63 21.75
C GLU A 328 10.18 9.04 21.76
N ASP A 329 9.90 10.35 21.63
CA ASP A 329 8.58 10.98 21.61
C ASP A 329 7.66 10.59 20.40
N MET A 330 8.01 9.59 19.58
CA MET A 330 7.22 9.17 18.41
C MET A 330 5.78 8.73 18.75
N GLY A 331 5.50 8.42 20.01
CA GLY A 331 4.15 8.17 20.51
C GLY A 331 3.19 9.38 20.40
N LEU A 332 3.71 10.61 20.42
CA LEU A 332 2.92 11.84 20.32
C LEU A 332 2.18 12.00 18.98
N LEU A 333 2.56 11.24 17.94
CA LEU A 333 1.90 11.18 16.63
C LEU A 333 0.59 10.36 16.69
N ARG A 334 -0.37 10.79 17.52
CA ARG A 334 -1.57 10.02 17.91
C ARG A 334 -2.50 9.56 16.78
N LYS A 335 -2.36 10.10 15.57
CA LYS A 335 -3.14 9.71 14.39
C LYS A 335 -2.39 8.80 13.41
N LEU A 336 -1.10 8.53 13.66
CA LEU A 336 -0.28 7.68 12.80
C LEU A 336 -0.87 6.28 12.77
N GLN A 337 -1.25 5.81 11.58
CA GLN A 337 -1.88 4.50 11.34
C GLN A 337 -0.88 3.51 10.73
N CYS A 338 0.00 4.00 9.86
CA CYS A 338 0.99 3.19 9.15
C CYS A 338 2.37 3.83 9.24
N LEU A 339 3.35 3.06 9.72
CA LEU A 339 4.76 3.43 9.76
C LEU A 339 5.62 2.40 9.01
N TYR A 340 6.30 2.87 7.97
CA TYR A 340 7.20 2.07 7.13
C TYR A 340 8.64 2.58 7.30
N VAL A 341 9.49 1.78 7.94
CA VAL A 341 10.92 2.06 8.20
C VAL A 341 11.81 0.88 7.77
N GLN A 342 11.35 0.05 6.84
CA GLN A 342 12.10 -1.14 6.39
C GLN A 342 13.38 -0.74 5.64
N HIS A 343 14.42 -1.58 5.70
CA HIS A 343 15.73 -1.30 5.11
C HIS A 343 16.33 0.02 5.63
N ASN A 344 16.64 0.05 6.92
CA ASN A 344 17.36 1.13 7.59
C ASN A 344 18.38 0.52 8.57
N ASP A 345 19.12 1.35 9.30
CA ASP A 345 20.15 0.94 10.27
C ASP A 345 19.63 0.94 11.74
N ILE A 346 18.30 0.91 11.95
CA ILE A 346 17.67 1.10 13.26
C ILE A 346 18.00 -0.06 14.21
N LYS A 347 18.45 0.27 15.43
CA LYS A 347 18.86 -0.70 16.47
C LYS A 347 17.83 -0.94 17.58
N GLU A 348 17.03 0.09 17.86
CA GLU A 348 16.06 0.11 18.95
C GLU A 348 14.80 0.83 18.48
N LEU A 349 13.63 0.39 18.96
CA LEU A 349 12.34 1.04 18.69
C LEU A 349 11.94 1.90 19.90
N PRO A 350 11.24 3.03 19.70
CA PRO A 350 10.63 3.78 20.80
C PRO A 350 9.45 2.99 21.39
N ASP A 351 8.98 3.41 22.56
CA ASP A 351 7.82 2.77 23.23
C ASP A 351 6.45 3.19 22.66
N PHE A 352 6.42 4.25 21.85
CA PHE A 352 5.22 4.88 21.32
C PHE A 352 4.20 5.34 22.39
N GLU A 353 4.65 5.88 23.54
CA GLU A 353 3.74 6.35 24.61
C GLU A 353 2.67 7.34 24.08
N GLY A 354 1.39 7.00 24.29
CA GLY A 354 0.27 7.85 23.91
C GLY A 354 -0.14 7.79 22.44
N ASN A 355 0.39 6.85 21.64
CA ASN A 355 -0.15 6.59 20.30
C ASN A 355 -1.49 5.84 20.41
N GLU A 356 -2.54 6.37 19.76
CA GLU A 356 -3.90 5.82 19.86
C GLU A 356 -4.30 4.98 18.62
N MET A 357 -3.56 5.05 17.51
CA MET A 357 -4.05 4.71 16.16
C MET A 357 -3.12 3.83 15.30
N LEU A 358 -1.90 3.50 15.73
CA LEU A 358 -0.94 2.73 14.93
C LEU A 358 -1.42 1.28 14.69
N ASN A 359 -1.82 1.00 13.44
CA ASN A 359 -2.33 -0.30 12.99
C ASN A 359 -1.22 -1.14 12.32
N GLU A 360 -0.27 -0.50 11.62
CA GLU A 360 0.77 -1.15 10.82
C GLU A 360 2.15 -0.58 11.18
N LEU A 361 3.05 -1.43 11.66
CA LEU A 361 4.45 -1.12 11.93
C LEU A 361 5.35 -2.08 11.16
N HIS A 362 6.05 -1.56 10.14
CA HIS A 362 6.99 -2.32 9.33
C HIS A 362 8.41 -1.81 9.52
N ALA A 363 9.24 -2.60 10.21
CA ALA A 363 10.64 -2.32 10.50
C ALA A 363 11.56 -3.50 10.10
N SER A 364 11.17 -4.28 9.09
CA SER A 364 11.99 -5.37 8.57
C SER A 364 13.27 -4.88 7.89
N ASN A 365 14.31 -5.72 7.82
CA ASN A 365 15.64 -5.35 7.33
C ASN A 365 16.24 -4.16 8.10
N ASN A 366 16.48 -4.37 9.40
CA ASN A 366 17.10 -3.41 10.32
C ASN A 366 18.08 -4.15 11.26
N PHE A 367 18.60 -3.47 12.28
CA PHE A 367 19.50 -4.02 13.30
C PHE A 367 18.82 -4.19 14.68
N ILE A 368 17.50 -4.30 14.74
CA ILE A 368 16.74 -4.31 16.00
C ILE A 368 17.10 -5.55 16.84
N GLU A 369 17.65 -5.34 18.04
CA GLU A 369 18.15 -6.41 18.93
C GLU A 369 17.09 -6.96 19.90
N CYS A 370 16.10 -6.14 20.27
CA CYS A 370 14.99 -6.49 21.17
C CYS A 370 13.72 -5.68 20.85
N ILE A 371 12.58 -6.11 21.38
CA ILE A 371 11.31 -5.37 21.34
C ILE A 371 11.09 -4.74 22.73
N PRO A 372 10.82 -3.42 22.84
CA PRO A 372 10.47 -2.80 24.12
C PRO A 372 9.22 -3.43 24.75
N LYS A 373 9.23 -3.64 26.07
CA LYS A 373 8.08 -4.17 26.80
C LYS A 373 6.89 -3.20 26.74
N ASP A 374 7.17 -1.91 26.91
CA ASP A 374 6.17 -0.87 27.03
C ASP A 374 5.48 -0.55 25.68
N LEU A 375 6.19 -0.75 24.54
CA LEU A 375 5.58 -0.78 23.20
C LEU A 375 4.41 -1.76 23.12
N CYS A 376 4.54 -2.94 23.75
CA CYS A 376 3.48 -3.95 23.76
C CYS A 376 2.26 -3.51 24.59
N SER A 377 2.47 -2.70 25.62
CA SER A 377 1.41 -2.11 26.45
C SER A 377 0.74 -0.90 25.76
N ASN A 378 1.52 -0.09 25.05
CA ASN A 378 1.08 1.14 24.41
C ASN A 378 0.33 0.91 23.09
N LEU A 379 0.59 -0.20 22.38
CA LEU A 379 0.02 -0.47 21.05
C LEU A 379 -0.96 -1.67 20.99
N PRO A 380 -1.96 -1.81 21.89
CA PRO A 380 -2.86 -2.98 21.91
C PRO A 380 -3.74 -3.10 20.65
N HIS A 381 -3.79 -2.04 19.82
CA HIS A 381 -4.55 -1.96 18.58
C HIS A 381 -3.76 -2.39 17.32
N LEU A 382 -2.45 -2.61 17.44
CA LEU A 382 -1.56 -2.97 16.33
C LEU A 382 -2.01 -4.27 15.66
N LYS A 383 -2.12 -4.27 14.32
CA LYS A 383 -2.62 -5.40 13.50
C LYS A 383 -1.51 -6.08 12.71
N ILE A 384 -0.53 -5.31 12.24
CA ILE A 384 0.63 -5.82 11.51
C ILE A 384 1.89 -5.32 12.20
N PHE A 385 2.72 -6.26 12.63
CA PHE A 385 4.06 -6.00 13.14
C PHE A 385 5.06 -6.83 12.34
N ASP A 386 5.87 -6.17 11.53
CA ASP A 386 6.86 -6.79 10.64
C ASP A 386 8.28 -6.40 11.07
N LEU A 387 9.00 -7.38 11.60
CA LEU A 387 10.36 -7.32 12.13
C LEU A 387 11.28 -8.35 11.45
N ARG A 388 10.90 -8.83 10.26
CA ARG A 388 11.72 -9.76 9.46
C ARG A 388 13.16 -9.22 9.24
N ASP A 389 14.16 -10.09 9.07
CA ASP A 389 15.55 -9.73 8.73
C ASP A 389 16.21 -8.76 9.74
N ASN A 390 15.96 -8.95 11.05
CA ASN A 390 16.50 -8.11 12.14
C ASN A 390 17.60 -8.85 12.95
N LYS A 391 17.85 -8.44 14.20
CA LYS A 391 18.85 -9.05 15.11
C LYS A 391 18.22 -9.55 16.42
N LEU A 392 16.89 -9.70 16.47
CA LEU A 392 16.14 -10.07 17.66
C LEU A 392 16.68 -11.36 18.28
N SER A 393 17.06 -11.27 19.55
CA SER A 393 17.68 -12.35 20.33
C SER A 393 16.64 -13.25 21.00
N ASP A 394 15.64 -12.63 21.63
CA ASP A 394 14.46 -13.25 22.23
C ASP A 394 13.24 -12.33 22.04
N LEU A 395 12.04 -12.84 22.35
CA LEU A 395 10.78 -12.08 22.29
C LEU A 395 10.20 -11.88 23.70
N PRO A 396 9.70 -10.69 24.06
CA PRO A 396 9.12 -10.46 25.38
C PRO A 396 7.78 -11.19 25.56
N ASP A 397 7.54 -11.71 26.77
CA ASP A 397 6.25 -12.32 27.12
C ASP A 397 5.08 -11.32 26.97
N GLU A 398 5.35 -10.02 27.12
CA GLU A 398 4.40 -8.91 26.98
C GLU A 398 3.79 -8.76 25.56
N LEU A 399 4.30 -9.45 24.53
CA LEU A 399 3.66 -9.48 23.20
C LEU A 399 2.18 -9.94 23.23
N CYS A 400 1.76 -10.64 24.29
CA CYS A 400 0.36 -11.00 24.53
C CYS A 400 -0.60 -9.80 24.68
N LEU A 401 -0.07 -8.60 24.95
CA LEU A 401 -0.83 -7.37 25.09
C LEU A 401 -1.28 -6.77 23.74
N LEU A 402 -0.63 -7.16 22.63
CA LEU A 402 -0.99 -6.80 21.26
C LEU A 402 -2.23 -7.58 20.77
N ARG A 403 -3.37 -7.40 21.44
CA ARG A 403 -4.56 -8.27 21.30
C ARG A 403 -5.12 -8.35 19.88
N ASN A 404 -5.04 -7.24 19.14
CA ASN A 404 -5.55 -7.11 17.77
C ASN A 404 -4.55 -7.56 16.69
N LEU A 405 -3.42 -8.17 17.06
CA LEU A 405 -2.34 -8.50 16.12
C LEU A 405 -2.73 -9.66 15.20
N ASN A 406 -2.99 -9.33 13.92
CA ASN A 406 -3.35 -10.27 12.86
C ASN A 406 -2.11 -10.91 12.21
N ARG A 407 -1.02 -10.14 12.05
CA ARG A 407 0.26 -10.60 11.49
C ARG A 407 1.43 -10.18 12.38
N LEU A 408 2.23 -11.18 12.78
CA LEU A 408 3.55 -11.00 13.36
C LEU A 408 4.58 -11.69 12.44
N ASP A 409 5.52 -10.92 11.91
CA ASP A 409 6.62 -11.44 11.12
C ASP A 409 7.94 -11.18 11.86
N VAL A 410 8.61 -12.25 12.30
CA VAL A 410 9.92 -12.19 12.97
C VAL A 410 10.91 -13.12 12.28
N SER A 411 10.68 -13.42 11.01
CA SER A 411 11.54 -14.30 10.22
C SER A 411 12.98 -13.76 10.08
N ASN A 412 13.96 -14.64 9.86
CA ASN A 412 15.39 -14.31 9.71
C ASN A 412 15.98 -13.47 10.87
N ASN A 413 15.66 -13.84 12.10
CA ASN A 413 16.23 -13.26 13.32
C ASN A 413 17.07 -14.32 14.10
N SER A 414 17.54 -13.97 15.30
CA SER A 414 18.35 -14.85 16.16
C SER A 414 17.54 -15.59 17.23
N ILE A 415 16.20 -15.60 17.13
CA ILE A 415 15.29 -16.01 18.21
C ILE A 415 15.46 -17.49 18.57
N SER A 416 15.81 -17.75 19.82
CA SER A 416 16.12 -19.11 20.31
C SER A 416 14.91 -19.83 20.93
N VAL A 417 14.01 -19.05 21.54
CA VAL A 417 12.80 -19.49 22.25
C VAL A 417 11.63 -18.61 21.80
N LEU A 418 10.48 -19.21 21.49
CA LEU A 418 9.22 -18.49 21.37
C LEU A 418 8.49 -18.51 22.73
N PRO A 419 8.08 -17.35 23.30
CA PRO A 419 7.39 -17.31 24.57
C PRO A 419 6.01 -17.97 24.48
N VAL A 420 5.61 -18.67 25.54
CA VAL A 420 4.32 -19.38 25.57
C VAL A 420 3.13 -18.42 25.55
N THR A 421 3.33 -17.15 25.92
CA THR A 421 2.29 -16.11 25.88
C THR A 421 1.85 -15.73 24.47
N LEU A 422 2.64 -16.00 23.41
CA LEU A 422 2.14 -15.90 22.03
C LEU A 422 0.91 -16.80 21.81
N SER A 423 0.81 -17.90 22.57
CA SER A 423 -0.38 -18.75 22.60
C SER A 423 -1.58 -18.15 23.33
N SER A 424 -1.59 -16.85 23.70
CA SER A 424 -2.79 -16.10 24.12
C SER A 424 -3.38 -15.18 23.04
N LEU A 425 -2.67 -14.89 21.93
CA LEU A 425 -3.13 -14.00 20.87
C LEU A 425 -4.27 -14.64 20.05
N ALA A 426 -5.45 -14.01 20.00
CA ALA A 426 -6.68 -14.59 19.43
C ALA A 426 -6.90 -14.26 17.94
N HIS A 427 -6.49 -13.07 17.53
CA HIS A 427 -6.63 -12.55 16.17
C HIS A 427 -5.46 -12.93 15.24
N LEU A 428 -4.39 -13.55 15.78
CA LEU A 428 -3.17 -13.87 15.05
C LEU A 428 -3.37 -14.95 13.97
N ILE A 429 -3.55 -14.50 12.73
CA ILE A 429 -3.72 -15.32 11.52
C ILE A 429 -2.36 -15.79 11.00
N SER A 430 -1.35 -14.90 10.99
CA SER A 430 -0.02 -15.17 10.45
C SER A 430 1.09 -14.87 11.47
N LEU A 431 1.74 -15.92 11.94
CA LEU A 431 2.99 -15.89 12.69
C LEU A 431 4.09 -16.51 11.82
N GLN A 432 5.03 -15.69 11.33
CA GLN A 432 6.18 -16.12 10.54
C GLN A 432 7.44 -16.10 11.42
N VAL A 433 8.13 -17.22 11.51
CA VAL A 433 9.28 -17.42 12.42
C VAL A 433 10.46 -18.16 11.76
N ASP A 434 10.41 -18.39 10.45
CA ASP A 434 11.46 -19.08 9.70
C ASP A 434 12.82 -18.36 9.75
N GLY A 435 13.89 -19.05 9.37
CA GLY A 435 15.27 -18.56 9.48
C GLY A 435 15.84 -18.51 10.90
N ASN A 436 15.00 -18.49 11.94
CA ASN A 436 15.45 -18.40 13.33
C ASN A 436 16.06 -19.72 13.87
N PRO A 437 17.03 -19.65 14.81
CA PRO A 437 17.65 -20.80 15.47
C PRO A 437 16.76 -21.39 16.60
N ILE A 438 15.45 -21.49 16.38
CA ILE A 438 14.47 -21.98 17.37
C ILE A 438 14.82 -23.44 17.75
N LYS A 439 15.19 -23.64 19.02
CA LYS A 439 15.52 -24.97 19.57
C LYS A 439 14.32 -25.65 20.21
N THR A 440 13.35 -24.87 20.67
CA THR A 440 12.25 -25.39 21.49
C THR A 440 11.18 -26.07 20.65
N ILE A 441 10.84 -25.54 19.48
CA ILE A 441 9.87 -26.13 18.55
C ILE A 441 10.62 -26.80 17.40
N ARG A 442 10.16 -27.99 16.98
CA ARG A 442 10.76 -28.72 15.85
C ARG A 442 10.39 -28.06 14.51
N ARG A 443 11.24 -28.20 13.50
CA ARG A 443 11.06 -27.57 12.18
C ARG A 443 9.85 -28.10 11.39
N ASP A 444 9.46 -29.35 11.58
CA ASP A 444 8.22 -29.93 11.02
C ASP A 444 6.97 -29.18 11.52
N ILE A 445 6.92 -28.88 12.82
CA ILE A 445 5.83 -28.10 13.44
C ILE A 445 5.81 -26.65 12.96
N ILE A 446 6.98 -26.04 12.72
CA ILE A 446 7.08 -24.68 12.18
C ILE A 446 6.57 -24.64 10.73
N GLN A 447 6.99 -25.59 9.89
CA GLN A 447 6.56 -25.71 8.49
C GLN A 447 5.07 -26.03 8.33
N CYS A 448 4.41 -26.60 9.35
CA CYS A 448 2.96 -26.74 9.37
C CYS A 448 2.21 -25.40 9.51
N GLY A 449 2.89 -24.33 9.94
CA GLY A 449 2.32 -22.98 10.03
C GLY A 449 1.75 -22.58 11.40
N THR A 450 1.21 -21.37 11.44
CA THR A 450 0.83 -20.62 12.65
C THR A 450 -0.10 -21.36 13.60
N THR A 451 -1.13 -22.03 13.07
CA THR A 451 -2.08 -22.89 13.79
C THR A 451 -1.37 -23.94 14.65
N ARG A 452 -0.41 -24.65 14.05
CA ARG A 452 0.34 -25.73 14.68
C ARG A 452 1.36 -25.21 15.70
N ILE A 453 2.01 -24.08 15.40
CA ILE A 453 2.92 -23.39 16.32
C ILE A 453 2.17 -22.95 17.59
N LEU A 454 1.06 -22.23 17.43
CA LEU A 454 0.26 -21.71 18.55
C LEU A 454 -0.31 -22.84 19.42
N LYS A 455 -0.81 -23.92 18.82
CA LYS A 455 -1.26 -25.11 19.55
C LYS A 455 -0.11 -25.77 20.35
N THR A 456 1.08 -25.88 19.76
CA THR A 456 2.25 -26.47 20.43
C THR A 456 2.73 -25.61 21.61
N LEU A 457 2.63 -24.28 21.50
CA LEU A 457 2.91 -23.35 22.60
C LEU A 457 1.82 -23.43 23.69
N HIS A 458 0.55 -23.59 23.32
CA HIS A 458 -0.55 -23.73 24.28
C HIS A 458 -0.48 -25.05 25.08
N GLU A 459 -0.19 -26.17 24.41
CA GLU A 459 0.04 -27.47 25.06
C GLU A 459 1.19 -27.40 26.08
N ARG A 460 2.20 -26.55 25.83
CA ARG A 460 3.32 -26.29 26.75
C ARG A 460 2.97 -25.34 27.89
N ALA A 461 2.15 -24.32 27.65
CA ALA A 461 1.61 -23.48 28.71
C ALA A 461 0.84 -24.33 29.73
N GLN A 462 -0.04 -25.23 29.25
CA GLN A 462 -0.75 -26.18 30.12
C GLN A 462 0.18 -27.17 30.84
N ALA A 463 1.27 -27.63 30.19
CA ALA A 463 2.25 -28.49 30.84
C ALA A 463 2.97 -27.76 32.00
N LYS A 464 3.45 -26.54 31.76
CA LYS A 464 4.12 -25.70 32.76
C LYS A 464 3.25 -25.48 34.00
N VAL A 465 1.97 -25.11 33.80
CA VAL A 465 1.00 -24.90 34.89
C VAL A 465 0.72 -26.20 35.69
N ARG A 466 0.89 -27.37 35.10
CA ARG A 466 0.76 -28.68 35.80
C ARG A 466 2.04 -29.09 36.54
N GLU A 467 3.21 -28.62 36.11
CA GLU A 467 4.51 -28.92 36.73
C GLU A 467 4.87 -27.92 37.85
N GLU A 468 4.49 -26.65 37.72
CA GLU A 468 4.83 -25.59 38.70
C GLU A 468 3.93 -25.59 39.95
N GLY A 469 2.81 -26.32 39.92
CA GLY A 469 1.97 -26.61 41.08
C GLY A 469 0.88 -25.56 41.36
N GLY A 470 -0.36 -26.03 41.58
CA GLY A 470 -1.50 -25.15 41.83
C GLY A 470 -1.48 -24.54 43.24
N ALA A 471 -1.14 -23.25 43.35
CA ALA A 471 -1.25 -22.46 44.58
C ALA A 471 -1.84 -21.07 44.29
N GLU A 472 -3.08 -20.87 44.74
CA GLU A 472 -3.79 -19.62 45.06
C GLU A 472 -3.40 -18.30 44.34
N LEU A 473 -4.28 -17.86 43.42
CA LEU A 473 -4.67 -16.45 43.30
C LEU A 473 -6.20 -16.28 43.41
N ALA A 474 -6.77 -16.87 44.48
CA ALA A 474 -8.19 -16.75 44.80
C ALA A 474 -8.47 -15.52 45.69
N GLY A 475 -8.62 -14.36 45.04
CA GLY A 475 -9.33 -13.20 45.61
C GLY A 475 -8.57 -12.32 46.62
N VAL A 476 -8.17 -11.13 46.16
CA VAL A 476 -8.05 -9.94 47.02
C VAL A 476 -8.93 -8.85 46.42
N ASN A 477 -9.75 -8.21 47.27
CA ASN A 477 -10.79 -7.29 46.83
C ASN A 477 -10.25 -5.89 46.51
N SER A 478 -10.86 -5.21 45.54
CA SER A 478 -11.12 -3.78 45.64
C SER A 478 -12.63 -3.55 45.67
N ALA A 479 -13.09 -2.69 46.58
CA ALA A 479 -14.51 -2.47 46.80
C ALA A 479 -14.86 -0.99 46.59
N THR A 480 -15.97 -0.74 45.88
CA THR A 480 -17.05 0.25 46.15
C THR A 480 -17.67 0.83 44.87
N ALA A 481 -18.87 0.35 44.50
CA ALA A 481 -19.87 1.10 43.74
C ALA A 481 -21.26 0.46 43.98
N MET A 482 -22.30 1.28 44.17
CA MET A 482 -23.63 0.80 44.59
C MET A 482 -24.48 0.26 43.44
N GLY A 483 -25.05 -0.94 43.62
CA GLY A 483 -26.41 -1.28 43.15
C GLY A 483 -26.61 -1.50 41.64
N MET A 484 -25.99 -2.54 41.07
CA MET A 484 -26.39 -3.15 39.78
C MET A 484 -26.36 -4.68 39.88
N PRO A 485 -26.94 -5.44 38.92
CA PRO A 485 -26.92 -6.90 38.96
C PRO A 485 -25.49 -7.45 38.99
N ASN A 486 -25.26 -8.47 39.82
CA ASN A 486 -23.95 -9.11 39.96
C ASN A 486 -23.65 -10.01 38.76
N LEU A 487 -23.07 -9.41 37.71
CA LEU A 487 -22.30 -10.14 36.72
C LEU A 487 -21.20 -10.96 37.43
N PRO A 488 -20.79 -12.12 36.91
CA PRO A 488 -19.58 -12.79 37.39
C PRO A 488 -18.41 -11.81 37.30
N GLY A 489 -17.61 -11.67 38.37
CA GLY A 489 -16.51 -10.70 38.47
C GLY A 489 -15.34 -10.89 37.48
N ASN A 490 -15.53 -11.78 36.52
CA ASN A 490 -14.62 -12.12 35.42
C ASN A 490 -15.14 -11.62 34.05
N MET A 491 -16.33 -11.01 34.01
CA MET A 491 -16.92 -10.42 32.81
C MET A 491 -16.55 -8.92 32.73
N PRO A 492 -16.31 -8.36 31.53
CA PRO A 492 -15.97 -6.96 31.37
C PRO A 492 -17.13 -6.03 31.74
N ASP A 493 -16.85 -5.07 32.62
CA ASP A 493 -17.80 -4.06 33.08
C ASP A 493 -18.42 -3.26 31.93
N LYS A 494 -19.64 -2.76 32.16
CA LYS A 494 -20.36 -1.83 31.27
C LYS A 494 -19.48 -0.70 30.72
N TYR A 495 -18.61 -0.13 31.55
CA TYR A 495 -17.68 0.93 31.14
C TYR A 495 -16.61 0.45 30.15
N LYS A 496 -16.10 -0.77 30.28
CA LYS A 496 -15.12 -1.33 29.34
C LYS A 496 -15.80 -1.57 27.99
N LEU A 497 -16.94 -2.26 27.98
CA LEU A 497 -17.74 -2.56 26.78
C LEU A 497 -18.11 -1.29 25.98
N ARG A 498 -18.50 -0.21 26.67
CA ARG A 498 -18.89 1.05 26.04
C ARG A 498 -17.74 1.78 25.33
N HIS A 499 -16.50 1.61 25.79
CA HIS A 499 -15.32 2.22 25.16
C HIS A 499 -14.69 1.30 24.11
N SER A 500 -14.54 -0.01 24.40
CA SER A 500 -13.94 -0.96 23.45
C SER A 500 -14.84 -1.30 22.27
N ARG A 501 -16.18 -1.31 22.47
CA ARG A 501 -17.17 -1.96 21.58
C ARG A 501 -16.88 -3.45 21.32
N THR A 502 -16.09 -4.06 22.21
CA THR A 502 -15.61 -5.44 22.14
C THR A 502 -15.91 -6.17 23.44
N LEU A 503 -16.65 -7.27 23.35
CA LEU A 503 -16.84 -8.26 24.41
C LEU A 503 -15.75 -9.33 24.26
N ALA A 504 -14.61 -9.14 24.93
CA ALA A 504 -13.52 -10.12 24.96
C ALA A 504 -13.43 -10.78 26.34
N VAL A 505 -13.53 -12.11 26.40
CA VAL A 505 -13.30 -12.91 27.62
C VAL A 505 -12.58 -14.21 27.24
N ASN A 506 -11.26 -14.22 27.38
CA ASN A 506 -10.39 -15.31 26.95
C ASN A 506 -9.66 -15.93 28.14
N LEU A 507 -9.27 -17.21 28.04
CA LEU A 507 -8.51 -17.98 29.05
C LEU A 507 -9.27 -18.34 30.34
N GLU A 508 -10.51 -17.87 30.54
CA GLU A 508 -11.30 -18.06 31.76
C GLU A 508 -12.02 -19.42 31.86
N GLU A 509 -11.53 -20.43 31.14
CA GLU A 509 -12.04 -21.82 31.09
C GLU A 509 -13.55 -21.98 30.83
N LEU A 510 -14.23 -20.97 30.28
CA LEU A 510 -15.70 -20.87 30.31
C LEU A 510 -16.37 -22.01 29.56
N THR A 511 -17.24 -22.76 30.26
CA THR A 511 -18.09 -23.82 29.66
C THR A 511 -19.42 -23.28 29.14
N ASN A 512 -19.87 -22.13 29.64
CA ASN A 512 -21.03 -21.37 29.16
C ASN A 512 -20.87 -19.88 29.55
N VAL A 513 -21.59 -19.00 28.87
CA VAL A 513 -21.62 -17.54 29.15
C VAL A 513 -23.06 -17.13 29.48
N PRO A 514 -23.34 -16.41 30.59
CA PRO A 514 -24.70 -16.02 30.97
C PRO A 514 -25.36 -15.05 29.98
N ASP A 515 -26.66 -15.23 29.70
CA ASP A 515 -27.43 -14.40 28.76
C ASP A 515 -27.45 -12.91 29.14
N GLU A 516 -27.33 -12.58 30.42
CA GLU A 516 -27.23 -11.20 30.92
C GLU A 516 -26.02 -10.44 30.36
N VAL A 517 -24.89 -11.12 30.11
CA VAL A 517 -23.68 -10.53 29.53
C VAL A 517 -23.96 -10.07 28.10
N PHE A 518 -24.67 -10.88 27.32
CA PHE A 518 -25.05 -10.56 25.95
C PHE A 518 -26.10 -9.45 25.88
N GLN A 519 -27.02 -9.38 26.85
CA GLN A 519 -27.99 -8.29 26.95
C GLN A 519 -27.32 -6.95 27.29
N LEU A 520 -26.31 -6.95 28.17
CA LEU A 520 -25.51 -5.75 28.45
C LEU A 520 -24.68 -5.32 27.23
N ALA A 521 -24.02 -6.26 26.56
CA ALA A 521 -23.23 -5.99 25.36
C ALA A 521 -24.09 -5.49 24.18
N ALA A 522 -25.33 -5.98 24.04
CA ALA A 522 -26.31 -5.45 23.08
C ALA A 522 -26.68 -3.99 23.42
N ALA A 523 -26.94 -3.69 24.70
CA ALA A 523 -27.28 -2.34 25.15
C ALA A 523 -26.14 -1.33 24.92
N GLU A 524 -24.89 -1.74 25.17
CA GLU A 524 -23.70 -0.93 24.91
C GLU A 524 -23.16 -1.04 23.46
N GLN A 525 -23.95 -1.58 22.53
CA GLN A 525 -23.67 -1.61 21.10
C GLN A 525 -22.28 -2.20 20.78
N VAL A 526 -22.01 -3.40 21.28
CA VAL A 526 -20.81 -4.19 20.97
C VAL A 526 -20.90 -4.78 19.56
N HIS A 527 -19.81 -4.71 18.80
CA HIS A 527 -19.71 -5.22 17.42
C HIS A 527 -18.69 -6.37 17.28
N VAL A 528 -17.68 -6.42 18.16
CA VAL A 528 -16.66 -7.50 18.18
C VAL A 528 -16.90 -8.39 19.39
N VAL A 529 -16.86 -9.71 19.20
CA VAL A 529 -16.98 -10.70 20.28
C VAL A 529 -15.83 -11.68 20.19
N ASP A 530 -15.06 -11.80 21.28
CA ASP A 530 -13.97 -12.76 21.41
C ASP A 530 -14.17 -13.61 22.67
N PHE A 531 -14.31 -14.92 22.46
CA PHE A 531 -14.29 -15.94 23.50
C PHE A 531 -13.27 -17.03 23.16
N ALA A 532 -12.17 -16.67 22.51
CA ALA A 532 -11.09 -17.60 22.25
C ALA A 532 -10.56 -18.21 23.57
N ARG A 533 -10.10 -19.47 23.51
CA ARG A 533 -9.44 -20.15 24.65
C ARG A 533 -10.34 -20.35 25.86
N ASN A 534 -11.54 -20.83 25.62
CA ASN A 534 -12.49 -21.26 26.64
C ASN A 534 -12.81 -22.76 26.47
N LYS A 535 -13.78 -23.27 27.23
CA LYS A 535 -14.25 -24.67 27.18
C LYS A 535 -15.67 -24.77 26.62
N LEU A 536 -16.03 -23.87 25.68
CA LEU A 536 -17.34 -23.85 25.05
C LEU A 536 -17.50 -25.08 24.14
N SER A 537 -18.60 -25.82 24.30
CA SER A 537 -18.92 -27.02 23.51
C SER A 537 -19.79 -26.73 22.28
N THR A 538 -20.43 -25.57 22.25
CA THR A 538 -21.17 -24.96 21.13
C THR A 538 -21.26 -23.45 21.33
N LEU A 539 -21.87 -22.71 20.40
CA LEU A 539 -22.05 -21.26 20.51
C LEU A 539 -23.11 -20.91 21.57
N PRO A 540 -22.85 -20.01 22.53
CA PRO A 540 -23.84 -19.59 23.53
C PRO A 540 -25.11 -19.00 22.91
N ASN A 541 -26.29 -19.45 23.36
CA ASN A 541 -27.58 -19.01 22.81
C ASN A 541 -27.82 -17.50 22.94
N GLY A 542 -27.34 -16.87 24.03
CA GLY A 542 -27.45 -15.43 24.25
C GLY A 542 -26.83 -14.55 23.14
N LEU A 543 -25.93 -15.09 22.31
CA LEU A 543 -25.43 -14.43 21.10
C LEU A 543 -26.57 -13.97 20.16
N GLN A 544 -27.73 -14.65 20.18
CA GLN A 544 -28.92 -14.24 19.41
C GLN A 544 -29.41 -12.83 19.74
N HIS A 545 -29.16 -12.32 20.97
CA HIS A 545 -29.48 -10.94 21.35
C HIS A 545 -28.68 -9.89 20.55
N MET A 546 -27.51 -10.26 20.00
CA MET A 546 -26.59 -9.35 19.30
C MET A 546 -26.54 -9.55 17.78
N ARG A 547 -27.43 -10.38 17.21
CA ARG A 547 -27.47 -10.77 15.78
C ARG A 547 -27.44 -9.64 14.74
N GLY A 548 -27.90 -8.44 15.11
CA GLY A 548 -27.91 -7.23 14.26
C GLY A 548 -26.75 -6.26 14.51
N LEU A 549 -25.80 -6.62 15.38
CA LEU A 549 -24.69 -5.78 15.80
C LEU A 549 -23.33 -6.42 15.49
N VAL A 550 -23.17 -7.72 15.77
CA VAL A 550 -21.87 -8.40 15.64
C VAL A 550 -21.38 -8.39 14.18
N THR A 551 -20.19 -7.84 13.98
CA THR A 551 -19.41 -7.87 12.73
C THR A 551 -18.28 -8.89 12.80
N GLU A 552 -17.71 -9.13 13.98
CA GLU A 552 -16.57 -10.02 14.17
C GLU A 552 -16.83 -10.98 15.34
N LEU A 553 -16.66 -12.29 15.09
CA LEU A 553 -16.87 -13.33 16.10
C LEU A 553 -15.67 -14.29 16.15
N VAL A 554 -15.00 -14.33 17.30
CA VAL A 554 -13.80 -15.13 17.55
C VAL A 554 -14.13 -16.17 18.62
N LEU A 555 -13.98 -17.44 18.25
CA LEU A 555 -14.34 -18.62 19.04
C LEU A 555 -13.22 -19.68 18.96
N SER A 556 -12.00 -19.25 18.63
CA SER A 556 -10.88 -20.15 18.39
C SER A 556 -10.40 -20.84 19.66
N GLN A 557 -9.77 -22.02 19.54
CA GLN A 557 -9.20 -22.76 20.68
C GLN A 557 -10.26 -23.08 21.76
N ASN A 558 -11.39 -23.62 21.34
CA ASN A 558 -12.47 -24.10 22.22
C ASN A 558 -12.69 -25.62 22.01
N ILE A 559 -13.76 -26.19 22.58
CA ILE A 559 -14.17 -27.58 22.35
C ILE A 559 -15.47 -27.67 21.54
N ILE A 560 -15.70 -26.69 20.65
CA ILE A 560 -16.94 -26.58 19.86
C ILE A 560 -17.04 -27.79 18.93
N SER A 561 -18.08 -28.59 19.12
CA SER A 561 -18.36 -29.78 18.29
C SER A 561 -19.43 -29.54 17.22
N SER A 562 -20.28 -28.52 17.39
CA SER A 562 -21.27 -28.10 16.38
C SER A 562 -21.56 -26.60 16.43
N VAL A 563 -21.79 -26.00 15.26
CA VAL A 563 -22.34 -24.64 15.13
C VAL A 563 -23.87 -24.73 15.02
N PRO A 564 -24.64 -24.01 15.85
CA PRO A 564 -26.10 -24.09 15.84
C PRO A 564 -26.73 -23.26 14.68
N PRO A 565 -27.89 -23.67 14.13
CA PRO A 565 -28.54 -23.00 12.99
C PRO A 565 -28.84 -21.51 13.17
N PHE A 566 -28.94 -21.00 14.40
CA PHE A 566 -29.19 -19.57 14.65
C PHE A 566 -28.07 -18.65 14.16
N ILE A 567 -26.90 -19.19 13.80
CA ILE A 567 -25.82 -18.43 13.15
C ILE A 567 -26.28 -17.74 11.87
N SER A 568 -27.26 -18.32 11.16
CA SER A 568 -27.93 -17.72 9.98
C SER A 568 -28.61 -16.37 10.24
N GLN A 569 -28.90 -16.03 11.51
CA GLN A 569 -29.54 -14.77 11.88
C GLN A 569 -28.59 -13.56 11.89
N PHE A 570 -27.28 -13.76 11.74
CA PHE A 570 -26.28 -12.71 11.83
C PHE A 570 -26.17 -11.92 10.53
N THR A 571 -26.83 -10.75 10.46
CA THR A 571 -26.96 -10.00 9.21
C THR A 571 -25.76 -9.11 8.87
N ARG A 572 -24.79 -8.96 9.78
CA ARG A 572 -23.65 -8.03 9.64
C ARG A 572 -22.28 -8.65 9.85
N ILE A 573 -22.20 -9.96 10.09
CA ILE A 573 -20.93 -10.65 10.35
C ILE A 573 -20.05 -10.64 9.09
N THR A 574 -18.82 -10.14 9.23
CA THR A 574 -17.80 -10.04 8.17
C THR A 574 -16.62 -10.97 8.43
N PHE A 575 -16.31 -11.27 9.70
CA PHE A 575 -15.21 -12.14 10.12
C PHE A 575 -15.69 -13.19 11.12
N LEU A 576 -15.35 -14.46 10.89
CA LEU A 576 -15.66 -15.57 11.80
C LEU A 576 -14.46 -16.52 11.95
N ASN A 577 -13.94 -16.64 13.18
CA ASN A 577 -12.83 -17.54 13.50
C ASN A 577 -13.28 -18.66 14.43
N LEU A 578 -13.42 -19.86 13.87
CA LEU A 578 -13.77 -21.13 14.51
C LEU A 578 -12.56 -22.10 14.58
N SER A 579 -11.35 -21.60 14.34
CA SER A 579 -10.15 -22.46 14.26
C SER A 579 -9.82 -23.17 15.58
N ASN A 580 -9.10 -24.28 15.53
CA ASN A 580 -8.66 -25.05 16.70
C ASN A 580 -9.86 -25.52 17.56
N ASN A 581 -10.82 -26.20 16.94
CA ASN A 581 -12.04 -26.72 17.58
C ASN A 581 -12.25 -28.21 17.22
N LEU A 582 -13.45 -28.75 17.47
CA LEU A 582 -13.80 -30.15 17.24
C LEU A 582 -14.85 -30.33 16.11
N LEU A 583 -15.05 -29.31 15.27
CA LEU A 583 -16.07 -29.29 14.22
C LEU A 583 -15.77 -30.31 13.12
N ASN A 584 -16.78 -31.08 12.73
CA ASN A 584 -16.75 -31.98 11.56
C ASN A 584 -17.67 -31.51 10.41
N GLY A 585 -18.45 -30.45 10.62
CA GLY A 585 -19.46 -29.92 9.70
C GLY A 585 -19.96 -28.54 10.12
N LEU A 586 -20.76 -27.92 9.25
CA LEU A 586 -21.50 -26.68 9.50
C LEU A 586 -22.98 -26.91 9.15
N PRO A 587 -23.92 -26.18 9.78
CA PRO A 587 -25.35 -26.29 9.46
C PRO A 587 -25.65 -25.80 8.04
N ASP A 588 -26.69 -26.33 7.40
CA ASP A 588 -27.04 -25.96 6.02
C ASP A 588 -27.43 -24.48 5.91
N GLU A 589 -28.06 -23.91 6.96
CA GLU A 589 -28.44 -22.50 7.00
C GLU A 589 -27.24 -21.52 7.07
N PHE A 590 -26.01 -22.02 7.19
CA PHE A 590 -24.80 -21.20 7.19
C PHE A 590 -24.59 -20.46 5.86
N GLY A 591 -25.08 -20.99 4.73
CA GLY A 591 -24.96 -20.39 3.39
C GLY A 591 -25.66 -19.02 3.24
N VAL A 592 -26.56 -18.68 4.17
CA VAL A 592 -27.31 -17.41 4.20
C VAL A 592 -26.41 -16.20 4.54
N LEU A 593 -25.19 -16.42 5.05
CA LEU A 593 -24.25 -15.38 5.52
C LEU A 593 -23.57 -14.58 4.38
N SER A 594 -24.37 -13.92 3.56
CA SER A 594 -23.93 -13.09 2.42
C SER A 594 -23.01 -11.90 2.76
N THR A 595 -22.90 -11.51 4.04
CA THR A 595 -21.98 -10.45 4.51
C THR A 595 -20.62 -10.98 4.98
N LEU A 596 -20.47 -12.29 5.16
CA LEU A 596 -19.23 -12.91 5.64
C LEU A 596 -18.15 -12.86 4.55
N ARG A 597 -17.00 -12.26 4.87
CA ARG A 597 -15.85 -12.12 3.97
C ARG A 597 -14.72 -13.06 4.32
N GLU A 598 -14.44 -13.24 5.61
CA GLU A 598 -13.38 -14.12 6.08
C GLU A 598 -13.94 -15.19 7.03
N LEU A 599 -13.60 -16.44 6.73
CA LEU A 599 -13.93 -17.60 7.53
C LEU A 599 -12.67 -18.42 7.80
N ASN A 600 -12.34 -18.60 9.08
CA ASN A 600 -11.26 -19.47 9.51
C ASN A 600 -11.83 -20.69 10.26
N ILE A 601 -11.69 -21.87 9.67
CA ILE A 601 -12.08 -23.19 10.20
C ILE A 601 -10.87 -24.12 10.37
N ALA A 602 -9.64 -23.59 10.36
CA ALA A 602 -8.42 -24.38 10.43
C ALA A 602 -8.29 -25.22 11.73
N ASN A 603 -7.55 -26.34 11.69
CA ASN A 603 -7.30 -27.22 12.84
C ASN A 603 -8.61 -27.73 13.49
N ASN A 604 -9.47 -28.33 12.67
CA ASN A 604 -10.75 -28.93 13.04
C ASN A 604 -10.79 -30.41 12.56
N ARG A 605 -11.96 -30.96 12.26
CA ARG A 605 -12.18 -32.37 11.87
C ARG A 605 -13.01 -32.49 10.57
N PHE A 606 -12.96 -31.51 9.68
CA PHE A 606 -13.70 -31.55 8.42
C PHE A 606 -13.10 -32.60 7.47
N GLU A 607 -13.87 -33.62 7.09
CA GLU A 607 -13.48 -34.60 6.06
C GLU A 607 -13.77 -34.12 4.62
N ILE A 608 -14.72 -33.19 4.49
CA ILE A 608 -15.16 -32.54 3.26
C ILE A 608 -15.61 -31.12 3.64
N LEU A 609 -15.42 -30.13 2.76
CA LEU A 609 -16.02 -28.80 2.92
C LEU A 609 -17.56 -28.90 2.74
N PRO A 610 -18.40 -28.51 3.72
CA PRO A 610 -19.84 -28.66 3.61
C PRO A 610 -20.46 -27.72 2.56
N ASN A 611 -21.53 -28.18 1.91
CA ASN A 611 -22.13 -27.50 0.74
C ASN A 611 -22.51 -26.03 1.01
N ALA A 612 -22.98 -25.71 2.22
CA ALA A 612 -23.33 -24.37 2.64
C ALA A 612 -22.20 -23.34 2.47
N LEU A 613 -20.92 -23.75 2.45
CA LEU A 613 -19.80 -22.84 2.18
C LEU A 613 -19.80 -22.33 0.74
N TYR A 614 -20.23 -23.14 -0.23
CA TYR A 614 -20.24 -22.77 -1.64
C TYR A 614 -21.35 -21.77 -2.00
N GLU A 615 -22.34 -21.62 -1.12
CA GLU A 615 -23.43 -20.65 -1.27
C GLU A 615 -23.00 -19.23 -0.86
N LEU A 616 -21.92 -19.09 -0.08
CA LEU A 616 -21.41 -17.81 0.46
C LEU A 616 -20.86 -16.86 -0.63
N GLN A 617 -21.76 -16.15 -1.30
CA GLN A 617 -21.43 -15.18 -2.35
C GLN A 617 -20.56 -14.00 -1.89
N GLY A 618 -20.49 -13.75 -0.57
CA GLY A 618 -19.69 -12.69 0.04
C GLY A 618 -18.24 -13.06 0.35
N LEU A 619 -17.90 -14.36 0.38
CA LEU A 619 -16.63 -14.81 0.96
C LEU A 619 -15.43 -14.47 0.06
N GLU A 620 -14.45 -13.81 0.66
CA GLU A 620 -13.21 -13.33 0.06
C GLU A 620 -12.02 -14.22 0.52
N ILE A 621 -12.02 -14.67 1.78
CA ILE A 621 -10.96 -15.47 2.42
C ILE A 621 -11.54 -16.74 3.09
N LEU A 622 -11.02 -17.91 2.73
CA LEU A 622 -11.30 -19.19 3.39
C LEU A 622 -10.02 -19.85 3.89
N ILE A 623 -9.88 -19.99 5.21
CA ILE A 623 -8.76 -20.68 5.86
C ILE A 623 -9.25 -22.01 6.42
N ALA A 624 -8.83 -23.12 5.81
CA ALA A 624 -9.26 -24.49 6.13
C ALA A 624 -8.06 -25.45 6.30
N SER A 625 -6.89 -24.94 6.68
CA SER A 625 -5.70 -25.75 6.95
C SER A 625 -5.89 -26.75 8.10
N ASP A 626 -5.01 -27.75 8.21
CA ASP A 626 -4.95 -28.69 9.33
C ASP A 626 -6.27 -29.44 9.59
N ASN A 627 -6.96 -29.84 8.53
CA ASN A 627 -8.21 -30.60 8.56
C ASN A 627 -8.01 -31.98 7.89
N HIS A 628 -9.08 -32.74 7.70
CA HIS A 628 -9.06 -34.07 7.08
C HIS A 628 -9.68 -34.07 5.68
N ILE A 629 -9.63 -32.94 4.96
CA ILE A 629 -10.35 -32.77 3.68
C ILE A 629 -9.74 -33.68 2.62
N LYS A 630 -10.52 -34.66 2.15
CA LYS A 630 -10.06 -35.68 1.18
C LYS A 630 -10.23 -35.27 -0.28
N ALA A 631 -11.21 -34.44 -0.58
CA ALA A 631 -11.60 -34.08 -1.94
C ALA A 631 -12.13 -32.64 -2.04
N LEU A 632 -11.92 -32.01 -3.20
CA LEU A 632 -12.35 -30.63 -3.48
C LEU A 632 -13.48 -30.61 -4.52
N ASN A 633 -14.62 -30.02 -4.18
CA ASN A 633 -15.68 -29.72 -5.13
C ASN A 633 -15.36 -28.41 -5.89
N VAL A 634 -14.69 -28.53 -7.04
CA VAL A 634 -14.32 -27.37 -7.88
C VAL A 634 -15.54 -26.62 -8.39
N ALA A 635 -16.65 -27.31 -8.69
CA ALA A 635 -17.87 -26.65 -9.15
C ALA A 635 -18.51 -25.78 -8.04
N GLY A 636 -18.38 -26.21 -6.78
CA GLY A 636 -18.73 -25.40 -5.61
C GLY A 636 -17.82 -24.18 -5.45
N LEU A 637 -16.49 -24.37 -5.53
CA LEU A 637 -15.53 -23.25 -5.47
C LEU A 637 -15.74 -22.25 -6.62
N GLN A 638 -16.12 -22.71 -7.82
CA GLN A 638 -16.42 -21.85 -8.97
C GLN A 638 -17.69 -20.99 -8.78
N ALA A 639 -18.60 -21.38 -7.88
CA ALA A 639 -19.77 -20.56 -7.51
C ALA A 639 -19.41 -19.39 -6.57
N MET A 640 -18.26 -19.45 -5.89
CA MET A 640 -17.80 -18.45 -4.92
C MET A 640 -17.09 -17.27 -5.64
N LYS A 641 -17.88 -16.39 -6.25
CA LYS A 641 -17.39 -15.32 -7.15
C LYS A 641 -16.43 -14.30 -6.53
N ARG A 642 -16.26 -14.26 -5.21
CA ARG A 642 -15.36 -13.34 -4.49
C ARG A 642 -14.13 -14.00 -3.88
N LEU A 643 -14.05 -15.34 -3.87
CA LEU A 643 -13.00 -16.06 -3.17
C LEU A 643 -11.64 -15.78 -3.83
N SER A 644 -10.76 -15.08 -3.10
CA SER A 644 -9.42 -14.70 -3.53
C SER A 644 -8.33 -15.48 -2.79
N ASN A 645 -8.53 -15.75 -1.49
CA ASN A 645 -7.58 -16.48 -0.67
C ASN A 645 -8.18 -17.82 -0.22
N LEU A 646 -7.51 -18.93 -0.53
CA LEU A 646 -7.91 -20.29 -0.19
C LEU A 646 -6.71 -21.06 0.40
N ASP A 647 -6.73 -21.29 1.71
CA ASP A 647 -5.73 -22.10 2.41
C ASP A 647 -6.28 -23.48 2.76
N LEU A 648 -5.66 -24.51 2.20
CA LEU A 648 -5.98 -25.93 2.33
C LEU A 648 -4.75 -26.74 2.78
N ARG A 649 -3.76 -26.11 3.42
CA ARG A 649 -2.54 -26.79 3.89
C ARG A 649 -2.82 -27.91 4.88
N ASN A 650 -1.93 -28.90 4.95
CA ASN A 650 -1.99 -30.01 5.91
C ASN A 650 -3.37 -30.72 5.95
N ASN A 651 -3.92 -31.05 4.78
CA ASN A 651 -5.15 -31.82 4.62
C ASN A 651 -4.87 -33.19 3.99
N ASP A 652 -5.89 -34.04 3.87
CA ASP A 652 -5.80 -35.40 3.31
C ASP A 652 -6.14 -35.44 1.79
N ILE A 653 -5.88 -34.37 1.03
CA ILE A 653 -6.29 -34.26 -0.39
C ILE A 653 -5.46 -35.20 -1.28
N ASP A 654 -6.08 -36.29 -1.76
CA ASP A 654 -5.44 -37.33 -2.59
C ASP A 654 -4.97 -36.83 -3.96
N ASN A 655 -5.80 -36.02 -4.63
CA ASN A 655 -5.56 -35.52 -5.99
C ASN A 655 -6.16 -34.13 -6.19
N ILE A 656 -5.44 -33.23 -6.86
CA ILE A 656 -5.98 -31.93 -7.30
C ILE A 656 -6.48 -32.05 -8.75
N PRO A 657 -7.76 -31.79 -9.04
CA PRO A 657 -8.27 -31.74 -10.41
C PRO A 657 -7.73 -30.52 -11.18
N PRO A 658 -7.22 -30.69 -12.42
CA PRO A 658 -6.68 -29.59 -13.24
C PRO A 658 -7.64 -28.40 -13.45
N ILE A 659 -8.95 -28.67 -13.46
CA ILE A 659 -10.02 -27.66 -13.62
C ILE A 659 -9.95 -26.55 -12.55
N LEU A 660 -9.34 -26.80 -11.38
CA LEU A 660 -9.07 -25.78 -10.36
C LEU A 660 -8.26 -24.59 -10.92
N GLY A 661 -7.41 -24.81 -11.91
CA GLY A 661 -6.64 -23.76 -12.60
C GLY A 661 -7.49 -22.74 -13.38
N ASN A 662 -8.78 -23.01 -13.63
CA ASN A 662 -9.70 -22.06 -14.25
C ASN A 662 -10.30 -21.03 -13.26
N LEU A 663 -10.00 -21.13 -11.96
CA LEU A 663 -10.52 -20.19 -10.95
C LEU A 663 -9.73 -18.86 -10.98
N THR A 664 -10.05 -17.99 -11.94
CA THR A 664 -9.42 -16.68 -12.18
C THR A 664 -9.45 -15.70 -11.00
N ASN A 665 -10.26 -15.97 -9.98
CA ASN A 665 -10.48 -15.09 -8.84
C ASN A 665 -9.46 -15.32 -7.72
N ILE A 666 -8.85 -16.50 -7.66
CA ILE A 666 -7.94 -16.91 -6.58
C ILE A 666 -6.55 -16.30 -6.83
N THR A 667 -6.10 -15.47 -5.89
CA THR A 667 -4.77 -14.84 -5.87
C THR A 667 -3.83 -15.54 -4.89
N HIS A 668 -4.35 -16.15 -3.82
CA HIS A 668 -3.57 -16.94 -2.86
C HIS A 668 -4.15 -18.36 -2.74
N LEU A 669 -3.40 -19.37 -3.22
CA LEU A 669 -3.77 -20.78 -3.14
C LEU A 669 -2.71 -21.59 -2.41
N GLU A 670 -3.01 -22.01 -1.20
CA GLU A 670 -2.08 -22.72 -0.33
C GLU A 670 -2.48 -24.20 -0.15
N LEU A 671 -1.57 -25.10 -0.57
CA LEU A 671 -1.85 -26.54 -0.75
C LEU A 671 -0.74 -27.45 -0.18
N ILE A 672 0.28 -26.87 0.46
CA ILE A 672 1.43 -27.58 1.03
C ILE A 672 0.98 -28.56 2.15
N GLY A 673 1.68 -29.68 2.31
CA GLY A 673 1.41 -30.66 3.38
C GLY A 673 0.32 -31.70 3.09
N ASN A 674 -0.24 -31.72 1.89
CA ASN A 674 -1.21 -32.72 1.43
C ASN A 674 -0.55 -33.98 0.81
N PRO A 675 -1.25 -35.14 0.76
CA PRO A 675 -0.68 -36.41 0.27
C PRO A 675 -0.58 -36.54 -1.27
N PHE A 676 -1.17 -35.63 -2.05
CA PHE A 676 -1.09 -35.68 -3.52
C PHE A 676 0.36 -35.66 -4.03
N ARG A 677 0.61 -36.37 -5.14
CA ARG A 677 1.95 -36.45 -5.78
C ARG A 677 2.19 -35.38 -6.85
N GLN A 678 1.12 -34.74 -7.33
CA GLN A 678 1.13 -33.73 -8.40
C GLN A 678 0.07 -32.67 -8.05
N PRO A 679 0.39 -31.36 -8.00
CA PRO A 679 1.68 -30.73 -8.26
C PRO A 679 2.82 -31.22 -7.34
N ARG A 680 4.06 -31.11 -7.80
CA ARG A 680 5.23 -31.41 -6.95
C ARG A 680 5.46 -30.27 -5.96
N HIS A 681 6.05 -30.56 -4.80
CA HIS A 681 6.42 -29.58 -3.78
C HIS A 681 7.22 -28.38 -4.33
N GLN A 682 8.12 -28.61 -5.30
CA GLN A 682 8.89 -27.56 -6.01
C GLN A 682 8.04 -26.57 -6.85
N ILE A 683 6.77 -26.90 -7.13
CA ILE A 683 5.81 -26.03 -7.82
C ILE A 683 4.96 -25.29 -6.78
N LEU A 684 4.58 -25.96 -5.68
CA LEU A 684 3.88 -25.32 -4.56
C LEU A 684 4.72 -24.18 -3.96
N MET A 685 6.02 -24.42 -3.76
CA MET A 685 7.00 -23.44 -3.26
C MET A 685 7.30 -22.27 -4.23
N LYS A 686 6.63 -22.19 -5.39
CA LYS A 686 6.71 -21.06 -6.32
C LYS A 686 5.47 -20.15 -6.29
N GLY A 687 4.58 -20.33 -5.31
CA GLY A 687 3.39 -19.50 -5.12
C GLY A 687 2.26 -19.78 -6.12
N THR A 688 1.15 -19.06 -5.94
CA THR A 688 -0.13 -19.29 -6.62
C THR A 688 -0.01 -19.40 -8.13
N ASP A 689 0.68 -18.46 -8.78
CA ASP A 689 0.73 -18.41 -10.26
C ASP A 689 1.39 -19.65 -10.86
N ALA A 690 2.43 -20.19 -10.22
CA ALA A 690 3.09 -21.41 -10.65
C ALA A 690 2.16 -22.64 -10.50
N ILE A 691 1.37 -22.69 -9.42
CA ILE A 691 0.37 -23.74 -9.18
C ILE A 691 -0.75 -23.63 -10.23
N MET A 692 -1.34 -22.44 -10.40
CA MET A 692 -2.46 -22.19 -11.30
C MET A 692 -2.07 -22.31 -12.77
N SER A 693 -0.83 -21.99 -13.14
CA SER A 693 -0.29 -22.26 -14.48
C SER A 693 -0.14 -23.77 -14.74
N TYR A 694 0.53 -24.49 -13.83
CA TYR A 694 0.72 -25.94 -13.92
C TYR A 694 -0.60 -26.73 -13.99
N LEU A 695 -1.66 -26.25 -13.33
CA LEU A 695 -2.99 -26.85 -13.41
C LEU A 695 -3.66 -26.59 -14.77
N ARG A 696 -3.56 -25.36 -15.32
CA ARG A 696 -4.10 -25.01 -16.64
C ARG A 696 -3.47 -25.82 -17.78
N ASP A 697 -2.15 -26.02 -17.76
CA ASP A 697 -1.40 -26.86 -18.71
C ASP A 697 -1.86 -28.33 -18.77
N ARG A 698 -2.72 -28.75 -17.83
CA ARG A 698 -3.16 -30.13 -17.62
C ARG A 698 -4.66 -30.34 -17.73
N ILE A 699 -5.40 -29.30 -18.13
CA ILE A 699 -6.81 -29.42 -18.46
C ILE A 699 -6.91 -30.16 -19.80
N PRO A 700 -7.61 -31.31 -19.89
CA PRO A 700 -7.84 -31.98 -21.17
C PRO A 700 -8.72 -31.10 -22.07
N ILE A 701 -8.34 -31.02 -23.34
CA ILE A 701 -8.99 -30.25 -24.42
C ILE A 701 -10.26 -30.96 -24.89
#